data_AF-A0A1Q7FH61-F1
#
_entry.id   AF-A0A1Q7FH61-F1
#
_cell.length_a   1.000
_cell.length_b   1.000
_cell.length_c   1.000
_cell.angle_alpha   90.00
_cell.angle_beta   90.00
_cell.angle_gamma   90.00
#
_symmetry.space_group_name_H-M   'P 1'
#
loop_
_entity.id
_entity.type
_entity.pdbx_description
1 polymer ?
#
loop_
_entity_poly.entity_id
_entity_poly.type
_entity_poly.pdbx_seq_one_letter_code
_entity_poly.pdbx_strand_id
1 'polypeptide(L)'
;MWDTYNEDKTPRADIGRVVRIAVFAAIGVIIFGIVGNQSVNLLLNVEEFGEFFTKPLYYSTLSGLILAAIVLVRVNFNVRCSLTWYGIKMLINFLKRGDYESRGKMSRYSEFQMGKMSFALWQLTKMALFAPIFGNIMFGMAADYALQGKDMGLNSIGNIFAIPFADIPMDGSYAQKNVIPMFPALTLLIPPLLAAVGLRMLLYVGVSGAVSIVSQYAVDSKESKPKFLSYISTIEIIAGAAIFWIGFNMFFSTNIDYNTRYAIVGAMTLGAAFISYGFVDRRQARVIIYPTKRHMYSRLFTVAVVLGLAGSMMIVNNSIADTRKIEWNGPYITQQIEINHYMHGLDKIRVVNYDVAQPSISSSAIKSTVEQNSDVLNNIRLWDEANAKTRLEQQLGQRSDLSFFDFDILRFDGSMYWTGTTVPDIPKSVASKDAWFNQHFIYTHSDVGMKMLEADTGNIVDESQFFNQRRTYYGESGDGGVFSTYWSAYPVVGTRSEEVGGVFYNGTGGVNVSPPLSWMFEPNFMISYSSTPVHVMRYKDIHHRMELLYPYFVYEFCFDCTPNYPKPKAVEAIPVTDGTNTYWLMPLVAALNTSNVPWSSATSTSFMLQLVGYSLIDAYEGSVQIIVTGDDYFSMMFLEQYKDIGATREVPGWLADQIRYPEEMFIWQISKFNTYHVTDPKAYIETKDFYAVADDSKELAPHYSFAKPPGFESPEFVGLQTLKLKEPQSNSLVGYMTVQNDLENLGKMTFYSIPTNSPVKFINPSNAKDTLTAS
;
A
#
# COMPACT_ATOMS: atom_id res chain seq x y z
N MET A 1 -74.95 -46.84 17.77
CA MET A 1 -74.49 -46.73 16.38
C MET A 1 -73.16 -46.00 16.40
N TRP A 2 -72.15 -46.59 15.74
CA TRP A 2 -70.80 -46.05 15.47
C TRP A 2 -70.83 -44.57 15.01
N ASP A 3 -69.81 -43.74 15.18
CA ASP A 3 -68.43 -43.98 14.72
C ASP A 3 -67.39 -42.94 15.24
N THR A 4 -66.15 -43.42 15.36
CA THR A 4 -64.80 -42.79 15.26
C THR A 4 -64.54 -41.33 15.73
N TYR A 5 -63.44 -40.95 16.38
CA TYR A 5 -62.04 -41.12 15.97
C TYR A 5 -61.15 -40.82 17.20
N ASN A 6 -60.41 -41.82 17.68
CA ASN A 6 -59.32 -41.63 18.64
C ASN A 6 -58.07 -41.40 17.77
N GLU A 7 -57.61 -40.16 17.64
CA GLU A 7 -56.32 -39.85 17.04
C GLU A 7 -55.35 -39.39 18.11
N ASP A 8 -54.31 -40.21 18.32
CA ASP A 8 -53.12 -39.94 19.11
C ASP A 8 -52.55 -38.55 18.81
N LYS A 9 -52.70 -37.61 19.75
CA LYS A 9 -51.81 -36.44 19.82
C LYS A 9 -50.55 -36.83 20.57
N THR A 10 -49.71 -37.64 19.95
CA THR A 10 -48.28 -37.58 20.25
C THR A 10 -47.82 -36.15 19.97
N PRO A 11 -47.00 -35.51 20.85
CA PRO A 11 -46.47 -34.19 20.56
C PRO A 11 -45.56 -34.34 19.35
N ARG A 12 -46.04 -33.95 18.16
CA ARG A 12 -45.19 -33.81 16.97
C ARG A 12 -44.05 -32.91 17.39
N ALA A 13 -42.83 -33.46 17.42
CA ALA A 13 -41.63 -32.68 17.63
C ALA A 13 -41.72 -31.48 16.67
N ASP A 14 -41.70 -30.26 17.22
CA ASP A 14 -41.79 -29.04 16.43
C ASP A 14 -40.60 -29.06 15.46
N ILE A 15 -40.86 -29.49 14.23
CA ILE A 15 -39.84 -29.69 13.19
C ILE A 15 -39.08 -28.37 13.01
N GLY A 16 -39.75 -27.22 13.20
CA GLY A 16 -39.12 -25.91 13.18
C GLY A 16 -38.13 -25.67 14.33
N ARG A 17 -38.31 -26.30 15.50
CA ARG A 17 -37.37 -26.23 16.63
C ARG A 17 -36.15 -27.14 16.41
N VAL A 18 -36.37 -28.34 15.87
CA VAL A 18 -35.29 -29.28 15.52
C VAL A 18 -34.44 -28.74 14.37
N VAL A 19 -35.07 -28.21 13.31
CA VAL A 19 -34.37 -27.55 12.20
C VAL A 19 -33.59 -26.32 12.68
N ARG A 20 -34.15 -25.51 13.60
CA ARG A 20 -33.41 -24.38 14.20
C ARG A 20 -32.17 -24.86 14.96
N ILE A 21 -32.28 -25.88 15.81
CA ILE A 21 -31.15 -26.43 16.56
C ILE A 21 -30.10 -27.03 15.60
N ALA A 22 -30.52 -27.74 14.57
CA ALA A 22 -29.62 -28.30 13.55
C ALA A 22 -28.89 -27.20 12.77
N VAL A 23 -29.57 -26.11 12.40
CA VAL A 23 -28.94 -24.94 11.75
C VAL A 23 -27.96 -24.24 12.69
N PHE A 24 -28.31 -24.02 13.95
CA PHE A 24 -27.37 -23.43 14.93
C PHE A 24 -26.17 -24.34 15.20
N ALA A 25 -26.37 -25.66 15.27
CA ALA A 25 -25.29 -26.63 15.40
C ALA A 25 -24.39 -26.63 14.15
N ALA A 26 -24.97 -26.61 12.95
CA ALA A 26 -24.23 -26.54 11.69
C ALA A 26 -23.42 -25.23 11.59
N ILE A 27 -24.02 -24.08 11.92
CA ILE A 27 -23.31 -22.79 12.00
C ILE A 27 -22.20 -22.85 13.04
N GLY A 28 -22.46 -23.45 14.21
CA GLY A 28 -21.46 -23.63 15.26
C GLY A 28 -20.27 -24.48 14.79
N VAL A 29 -20.51 -25.57 14.07
CA VAL A 29 -19.47 -26.42 13.47
C VAL A 29 -18.68 -25.68 12.39
N ILE A 30 -19.36 -24.91 11.53
CA ILE A 30 -18.71 -24.10 10.50
C ILE A 30 -17.82 -23.03 11.15
N ILE A 31 -18.33 -22.30 12.14
CA ILE A 31 -17.57 -21.30 12.89
C ILE A 31 -16.40 -21.97 13.59
N PHE A 32 -16.61 -23.10 14.25
CA PHE A 32 -15.53 -23.83 14.94
C PHE A 32 -14.45 -24.32 13.95
N GLY A 33 -14.83 -24.79 12.76
CA GLY A 33 -13.89 -25.20 11.71
C GLY A 33 -13.09 -24.01 11.14
N ILE A 34 -13.77 -22.89 10.83
CA ILE A 34 -13.12 -21.67 10.32
C ILE A 34 -12.18 -21.08 11.37
N VAL A 35 -12.68 -20.90 12.60
CA VAL A 35 -11.89 -20.36 13.72
C VAL A 35 -10.76 -21.29 14.07
N GLY A 36 -10.98 -22.61 14.03
CA GLY A 36 -9.96 -23.63 14.27
C GLY A 36 -8.80 -23.50 13.29
N ASN A 37 -9.06 -23.55 11.97
CA ASN A 37 -8.00 -23.45 10.96
C ASN A 37 -7.22 -22.12 11.04
N GLN A 38 -7.94 -21.00 11.20
CA GLN A 38 -7.29 -19.69 11.34
C GLN A 38 -6.46 -19.58 12.63
N SER A 39 -6.93 -20.19 13.73
CA SER A 39 -6.18 -20.23 15.00
C SER A 39 -4.91 -21.09 14.87
N VAL A 40 -4.98 -22.19 14.12
CA VAL A 40 -3.81 -23.04 13.83
C VAL A 40 -2.78 -22.26 13.02
N ASN A 41 -3.18 -21.60 11.92
CA ASN A 41 -2.26 -20.78 11.13
C ASN A 41 -1.65 -19.65 11.95
N LEU A 42 -2.43 -18.97 12.79
CA LEU A 42 -1.93 -17.94 13.69
C LEU A 42 -0.89 -18.51 14.66
N LEU A 43 -1.18 -19.65 15.30
CA LEU A 43 -0.27 -20.32 16.23
C LEU A 43 1.03 -20.71 15.54
N LEU A 44 0.93 -21.34 14.37
CA LEU A 44 2.10 -21.76 13.60
C LEU A 44 2.93 -20.55 13.13
N ASN A 45 2.30 -19.42 12.78
CA ASN A 45 3.04 -18.19 12.43
C ASN A 45 3.78 -17.61 13.63
N VAL A 46 3.20 -17.66 14.83
CA VAL A 46 3.89 -17.27 16.06
C VAL A 46 5.05 -18.21 16.38
N GLU A 47 4.86 -19.52 16.17
CA GLU A 47 5.91 -20.53 16.40
C GLU A 47 7.06 -20.41 15.40
N GLU A 48 6.75 -20.20 14.12
CA GLU A 48 7.73 -20.12 13.02
C GLU A 48 8.49 -18.78 13.02
N PHE A 49 7.81 -17.65 13.26
CA PHE A 49 8.38 -16.32 13.05
C PHE A 49 8.52 -15.46 14.32
N GLY A 50 7.91 -15.86 15.44
CA GLY A 50 8.05 -15.17 16.72
C GLY A 50 7.75 -13.66 16.66
N GLU A 51 8.75 -12.84 17.02
CA GLU A 51 8.61 -11.38 17.05
C GLU A 51 8.42 -10.76 15.66
N PHE A 52 8.97 -11.35 14.60
CA PHE A 52 8.80 -10.84 13.23
C PHE A 52 7.32 -10.79 12.83
N PHE A 53 6.55 -11.81 13.21
CA PHE A 53 5.10 -11.86 12.94
C PHE A 53 4.26 -11.10 13.97
N THR A 54 4.62 -11.15 15.25
CA THR A 54 3.80 -10.55 16.32
C THR A 54 3.92 -9.03 16.42
N LYS A 55 5.01 -8.44 15.91
CA LYS A 55 5.25 -6.99 15.98
C LYS A 55 4.33 -6.15 15.09
N PRO A 56 4.09 -6.47 13.79
CA PRO A 56 3.02 -5.83 13.03
C PRO A 56 1.62 -6.01 13.66
N LEU A 57 1.35 -7.18 14.23
CA LEU A 57 0.09 -7.46 14.93
C LEU A 57 -0.07 -6.57 16.17
N TYR A 58 1.01 -6.31 16.90
CA TYR A 58 1.05 -5.36 18.02
C TYR A 58 0.66 -3.96 17.56
N TYR A 59 1.29 -3.41 16.51
CA TYR A 59 0.95 -2.07 16.02
C TYR A 59 -0.49 -2.00 15.47
N SER A 60 -0.93 -3.03 14.75
CA SER A 60 -2.32 -3.13 14.28
C SER A 60 -3.31 -3.10 15.46
N THR A 61 -3.00 -3.83 16.53
CA THR A 61 -3.82 -3.86 17.75
C THR A 61 -3.80 -2.51 18.48
N LEU A 62 -2.62 -1.90 18.65
CA LEU A 62 -2.47 -0.58 19.26
C LEU A 62 -3.28 0.47 18.51
N SER A 63 -3.14 0.53 17.18
CA SER A 63 -3.94 1.37 16.30
C SER A 63 -5.43 1.11 16.48
N GLY A 64 -5.82 -0.16 16.41
CA GLY A 64 -7.20 -0.60 16.55
C GLY A 64 -7.83 -0.12 17.85
N LEU A 65 -7.11 -0.22 18.96
CA LEU A 65 -7.56 0.26 20.27
C LEU A 65 -7.66 1.78 20.34
N ILE A 66 -6.66 2.52 19.87
CA ILE A 66 -6.65 3.99 19.86
C ILE A 66 -7.81 4.53 19.01
N LEU A 67 -7.93 4.06 17.77
CA LEU A 67 -8.95 4.53 16.83
C LEU A 67 -10.36 4.06 17.25
N ALA A 68 -10.52 2.82 17.72
CA ALA A 68 -11.80 2.36 18.28
C ALA A 68 -12.19 3.17 19.52
N ALA A 69 -11.24 3.56 20.37
CA ALA A 69 -11.53 4.43 21.50
C ALA A 69 -12.09 5.79 21.03
N ILE A 70 -11.47 6.39 20.01
CA ILE A 70 -11.96 7.64 19.41
C ILE A 70 -13.36 7.46 18.82
N VAL A 71 -13.59 6.40 18.05
CA VAL A 71 -14.86 6.19 17.32
C VAL A 71 -16.00 5.74 18.23
N LEU A 72 -15.75 4.82 19.17
CA LEU A 72 -16.79 4.01 19.80
C LEU A 72 -17.01 4.30 21.28
N VAL A 73 -16.05 4.91 21.99
CA VAL A 73 -16.20 5.20 23.42
C VAL A 73 -17.04 6.46 23.61
N ARG A 74 -18.19 6.29 24.28
CA ARG A 74 -19.01 7.43 24.73
C ARG A 74 -18.54 7.94 26.08
N VAL A 75 -18.29 9.25 26.16
CA VAL A 75 -17.93 9.95 27.41
C VAL A 75 -19.16 10.36 28.25
N ASN A 76 -20.37 10.36 27.66
CA ASN A 76 -21.58 10.79 28.38
C ASN A 76 -22.17 9.66 29.27
N PHE A 77 -21.59 9.49 30.47
CA PHE A 77 -22.03 8.54 31.50
C PHE A 77 -23.35 8.90 32.19
N ASN A 78 -23.93 10.06 31.90
CA ASN A 78 -25.22 10.48 32.49
C ASN A 78 -26.41 9.85 31.76
N VAL A 79 -26.33 9.73 30.42
CA VAL A 79 -27.42 9.23 29.58
C VAL A 79 -27.42 7.69 29.48
N ARG A 80 -26.24 7.04 29.40
CA ARG A 80 -26.06 5.56 29.41
C ARG A 80 -26.92 4.77 28.40
N CYS A 81 -27.33 5.38 27.29
CA CYS A 81 -28.05 4.68 26.22
C CYS A 81 -27.08 3.92 25.31
N SER A 82 -27.40 2.68 24.95
CA SER A 82 -26.70 1.89 23.93
C SER A 82 -27.67 1.52 22.81
N LEU A 83 -27.32 1.85 21.56
CA LEU A 83 -28.13 1.51 20.39
C LEU A 83 -28.22 -0.01 20.20
N THR A 84 -27.10 -0.71 20.37
CA THR A 84 -27.01 -2.18 20.27
C THR A 84 -27.97 -2.86 21.25
N TRP A 85 -27.90 -2.50 22.53
CA TRP A 85 -28.74 -3.12 23.57
C TRP A 85 -30.21 -2.71 23.46
N TYR A 86 -30.49 -1.48 23.02
CA TYR A 86 -31.84 -1.07 22.68
C TYR A 86 -32.39 -1.91 21.51
N GLY A 87 -31.61 -2.09 20.44
CA GLY A 87 -31.97 -2.92 19.29
C GLY A 87 -32.22 -4.38 19.68
N ILE A 88 -31.35 -4.98 20.49
CA ILE A 88 -31.53 -6.34 21.04
C ILE A 88 -32.83 -6.42 21.85
N LYS A 89 -33.09 -5.46 22.74
CA LYS A 89 -34.34 -5.42 23.53
C LYS A 89 -35.57 -5.34 22.62
N MET A 90 -35.52 -4.54 21.56
CA MET A 90 -36.60 -4.41 20.58
C MET A 90 -36.80 -5.68 19.76
N LEU A 91 -35.72 -6.34 19.34
CA LEU A 91 -35.76 -7.62 18.64
C LEU A 91 -36.33 -8.73 19.52
N ILE A 92 -35.90 -8.83 20.77
CA ILE A 92 -36.45 -9.78 21.75
C ILE A 92 -37.96 -9.53 21.93
N ASN A 93 -38.37 -8.28 22.10
CA ASN A 93 -39.78 -7.92 22.22
C ASN A 93 -40.58 -8.23 20.95
N PHE A 94 -39.97 -8.12 19.77
CA PHE A 94 -40.59 -8.48 18.51
C PHE A 94 -40.76 -10.01 18.37
N LEU A 95 -39.73 -10.78 18.72
CA LEU A 95 -39.74 -12.25 18.67
C LEU A 95 -40.70 -12.87 19.70
N LYS A 96 -40.97 -12.19 20.82
CA LYS A 96 -41.94 -12.63 21.85
C LYS A 96 -43.41 -12.37 21.51
N ARG A 97 -43.74 -11.81 20.33
CA ARG A 97 -45.12 -11.48 19.91
C ARG A 97 -46.06 -12.68 19.68
N GLY A 98 -45.65 -13.90 20.01
CA GLY A 98 -46.49 -15.11 19.93
C GLY A 98 -47.51 -15.26 21.07
N ASP A 99 -47.33 -14.58 22.20
CA ASP A 99 -48.28 -14.63 23.33
C ASP A 99 -49.25 -13.44 23.29
N TYR A 100 -50.55 -13.74 23.22
CA TYR A 100 -51.66 -12.79 23.05
C TYR A 100 -51.77 -11.76 24.20
N GLU A 101 -51.06 -11.93 25.31
CA GLU A 101 -51.15 -11.04 26.48
C GLU A 101 -50.00 -10.02 26.66
N SER A 102 -48.92 -10.05 25.87
CA SER A 102 -47.80 -9.10 26.06
C SER A 102 -47.72 -8.00 25.01
N ARG A 103 -48.70 -7.08 24.98
CA ARG A 103 -48.49 -5.75 24.38
C ARG A 103 -47.57 -4.91 25.27
N GLY A 104 -46.28 -5.26 25.33
CA GLY A 104 -45.27 -4.45 26.00
C GLY A 104 -45.20 -3.05 25.37
N LYS A 105 -45.29 -1.99 26.20
CA LYS A 105 -45.09 -0.60 25.76
C LYS A 105 -43.73 -0.47 25.07
N MET A 106 -43.74 0.01 23.82
CA MET A 106 -42.54 0.31 23.04
C MET A 106 -41.87 1.53 23.68
N SER A 107 -40.76 1.35 24.41
CA SER A 107 -40.04 2.44 25.08
C SER A 107 -39.25 3.27 24.07
N ARG A 108 -39.16 4.60 24.25
CA ARG A 108 -38.36 5.47 23.37
C ARG A 108 -36.85 5.19 23.57
N TYR A 109 -36.03 5.34 22.54
CA TYR A 109 -34.56 5.21 22.68
C TYR A 109 -33.99 6.12 23.79
N SER A 110 -34.53 7.33 23.92
CA SER A 110 -34.13 8.31 24.94
C SER A 110 -34.42 7.89 26.38
N GLU A 111 -35.32 6.92 26.58
CA GLU A 111 -35.73 6.41 27.90
C GLU A 111 -34.94 5.15 28.30
N PHE A 112 -34.20 4.55 27.36
CA PHE A 112 -33.41 3.35 27.61
C PHE A 112 -32.08 3.70 28.29
N GLN A 113 -31.91 3.36 29.58
CA GLN A 113 -30.66 3.56 30.30
C GLN A 113 -30.08 2.24 30.82
N MET A 114 -28.76 2.07 30.67
CA MET A 114 -28.02 0.97 31.27
C MET A 114 -27.53 1.35 32.68
N GLY A 115 -27.22 0.35 33.51
CA GLY A 115 -26.49 0.55 34.77
C GLY A 115 -25.06 1.06 34.53
N LYS A 116 -24.48 1.77 35.50
CA LYS A 116 -23.14 2.40 35.36
C LYS A 116 -22.03 1.39 35.04
N MET A 117 -21.95 0.30 35.82
CA MET A 117 -20.93 -0.74 35.63
C MET A 117 -21.11 -1.47 34.30
N SER A 118 -22.35 -1.87 33.97
CA SER A 118 -22.66 -2.52 32.69
C SER A 118 -22.38 -1.62 31.49
N PHE A 119 -22.60 -0.31 31.62
CA PHE A 119 -22.28 0.65 30.57
C PHE A 119 -20.77 0.83 30.37
N ALA A 120 -20.00 0.89 31.46
CA ALA A 120 -18.55 0.97 31.43
C ALA A 120 -17.92 -0.30 30.83
N LEU A 121 -18.32 -1.47 31.31
CA LEU A 121 -17.94 -2.76 30.74
C LEU A 121 -18.30 -2.82 29.26
N TRP A 122 -19.50 -2.38 28.87
CA TRP A 122 -19.89 -2.35 27.46
C TRP A 122 -19.02 -1.44 26.60
N GLN A 123 -18.51 -0.30 27.10
CA GLN A 123 -17.58 0.52 26.32
C GLN A 123 -16.26 -0.22 26.07
N LEU A 124 -15.73 -0.90 27.10
CA LEU A 124 -14.49 -1.68 26.99
C LEU A 124 -14.67 -2.89 26.07
N THR A 125 -15.74 -3.67 26.24
CA THR A 125 -16.04 -4.83 25.38
C THR A 125 -16.24 -4.40 23.94
N LYS A 126 -16.94 -3.28 23.69
CA LYS A 126 -17.13 -2.75 22.35
C LYS A 126 -15.80 -2.34 21.72
N MET A 127 -14.95 -1.64 22.46
CA MET A 127 -13.62 -1.26 21.99
C MET A 127 -12.81 -2.50 21.61
N ALA A 128 -12.73 -3.52 22.49
CA ALA A 128 -12.01 -4.75 22.21
C ALA A 128 -12.57 -5.53 21.02
N LEU A 129 -13.91 -5.65 20.91
CA LEU A 129 -14.57 -6.40 19.85
C LEU A 129 -14.37 -5.77 18.46
N PHE A 130 -14.34 -4.43 18.39
CA PHE A 130 -14.28 -3.71 17.13
C PHE A 130 -12.89 -3.15 16.80
N ALA A 131 -11.92 -3.20 17.72
CA ALA A 131 -10.54 -2.76 17.49
C ALA A 131 -9.92 -3.33 16.20
N PRO A 132 -10.10 -4.63 15.84
CA PRO A 132 -9.54 -5.17 14.60
C PRO A 132 -10.03 -4.47 13.33
N ILE A 133 -11.23 -3.87 13.33
CA ILE A 133 -11.79 -3.13 12.18
C ILE A 133 -11.00 -1.84 11.92
N PHE A 134 -10.36 -1.30 12.95
CA PHE A 134 -9.59 -0.06 12.90
C PHE A 134 -8.08 -0.30 12.89
N GLY A 135 -7.64 -1.54 12.62
CA GLY A 135 -6.22 -1.85 12.49
C GLY A 135 -5.59 -1.06 11.35
N ASN A 136 -4.56 -0.27 11.65
CA ASN A 136 -3.74 0.43 10.68
C ASN A 136 -2.28 0.35 11.18
N ILE A 137 -1.47 -0.45 10.50
CA ILE A 137 -0.14 -0.82 11.01
C ILE A 137 0.80 0.39 10.97
N MET A 138 0.73 1.21 9.91
CA MET A 138 1.50 2.45 9.77
C MET A 138 1.18 3.46 10.89
N PHE A 139 -0.10 3.65 11.19
CA PHE A 139 -0.55 4.49 12.29
C PHE A 139 -0.10 3.94 13.65
N GLY A 140 -0.24 2.64 13.86
CA GLY A 140 0.15 1.99 15.11
C GLY A 140 1.64 2.16 15.41
N MET A 141 2.49 1.95 14.40
CA MET A 141 3.93 2.15 14.50
C MET A 141 4.27 3.62 14.76
N ALA A 142 3.65 4.55 14.03
CA ALA A 142 3.85 5.99 14.22
C ALA A 142 3.35 6.49 15.59
N ALA A 143 2.23 5.96 16.07
CA ALA A 143 1.68 6.29 17.37
C ALA A 143 2.58 5.79 18.51
N ASP A 144 3.09 4.56 18.39
CA ASP A 144 4.07 4.03 19.34
C ASP A 144 5.35 4.87 19.36
N TYR A 145 5.91 5.17 18.18
CA TYR A 145 7.08 6.03 18.03
C TYR A 145 6.87 7.43 18.66
N ALA A 146 5.70 8.03 18.46
CA ALA A 146 5.32 9.30 19.09
C ALA A 146 5.15 9.18 20.63
N LEU A 147 4.58 8.07 21.13
CA LEU A 147 4.41 7.82 22.56
C LEU A 147 5.75 7.65 23.29
N GLN A 148 6.80 7.22 22.58
CA GLN A 148 8.17 7.20 23.07
C GLN A 148 8.83 8.59 23.11
N GLY A 149 8.11 9.66 22.72
CA GLY A 149 8.58 11.04 22.76
C GLY A 149 9.44 11.45 21.57
N LYS A 150 9.48 10.65 20.50
CA LYS A 150 10.20 10.98 19.27
C LYS A 150 9.39 11.99 18.44
N ASP A 151 10.10 12.83 17.68
CA ASP A 151 9.46 13.88 16.88
C ASP A 151 8.76 13.31 15.64
N MET A 152 7.52 13.75 15.43
CA MET A 152 6.67 13.43 14.28
C MET A 152 6.14 14.69 13.59
N GLY A 153 6.71 15.86 13.87
CA GLY A 153 6.25 17.13 13.31
C GLY A 153 4.95 17.65 13.96
N LEU A 154 4.55 17.11 15.11
CA LEU A 154 3.32 17.48 15.81
C LEU A 154 3.29 18.96 16.25
N ASN A 155 4.46 19.52 16.56
CA ASN A 155 4.59 20.93 16.96
C ASN A 155 4.23 21.88 15.81
N SER A 156 4.42 21.45 14.56
CA SER A 156 4.18 22.26 13.36
C SER A 156 2.76 22.14 12.83
N ILE A 157 1.98 21.13 13.26
CA ILE A 157 0.62 20.87 12.77
C ILE A 157 -0.31 22.08 12.86
N GLY A 158 -0.16 22.93 13.88
CA GLY A 158 -0.97 24.14 14.03
C GLY A 158 -0.91 25.08 12.82
N ASN A 159 0.21 25.06 12.09
CA ASN A 159 0.42 25.91 10.90
C ASN A 159 -0.60 25.62 9.80
N ILE A 160 -1.14 24.39 9.72
CA ILE A 160 -2.09 23.99 8.67
C ILE A 160 -3.34 24.88 8.63
N PHE A 161 -3.78 25.37 9.80
CA PHE A 161 -4.96 26.21 9.90
C PHE A 161 -4.72 27.65 9.40
N ALA A 162 -3.47 28.07 9.30
CA ALA A 162 -3.11 29.38 8.77
C ALA A 162 -2.91 29.37 7.25
N ILE A 163 -2.55 28.23 6.64
CA ILE A 163 -2.18 28.13 5.22
C ILE A 163 -3.23 28.73 4.27
N PRO A 164 -4.54 28.41 4.38
CA PRO A 164 -5.53 28.96 3.45
C PRO A 164 -5.70 30.48 3.53
N PHE A 165 -5.25 31.10 4.62
CA PHE A 165 -5.43 32.52 4.91
C PHE A 165 -4.14 33.33 4.78
N ALA A 166 -3.02 32.69 4.46
CA ALA A 166 -1.73 33.33 4.34
C ALA A 166 -1.54 33.95 2.96
N ASP A 167 -0.73 35.02 2.92
CA ASP A 167 -0.21 35.56 1.67
C ASP A 167 0.98 34.71 1.22
N ILE A 168 0.81 33.98 0.13
CA ILE A 168 1.79 33.00 -0.36
C ILE A 168 2.81 33.69 -1.29
N PRO A 169 4.13 33.54 -1.03
CA PRO A 169 5.17 34.06 -1.91
C PRO A 169 5.36 33.17 -3.16
N MET A 170 6.02 33.72 -4.18
CA MET A 170 6.29 33.05 -5.46
C MET A 170 7.69 32.38 -5.50
N ASP A 171 8.16 31.84 -4.38
CA ASP A 171 9.52 31.31 -4.24
C ASP A 171 9.63 29.96 -3.47
N GLY A 172 8.50 29.25 -3.24
CA GLY A 172 8.48 27.93 -2.59
C GLY A 172 8.81 27.92 -1.08
N SER A 173 9.41 29.00 -0.56
CA SER A 173 9.90 29.08 0.82
C SER A 173 8.82 28.86 1.89
N TYR A 174 7.57 29.20 1.57
CA TYR A 174 6.44 29.03 2.47
C TYR A 174 6.13 27.57 2.74
N ALA A 175 6.13 26.71 1.71
CA ALA A 175 5.93 25.28 1.84
C ALA A 175 7.07 24.62 2.61
N GLN A 176 8.32 25.00 2.32
CA GLN A 176 9.50 24.49 3.03
C GLN A 176 9.41 24.73 4.54
N LYS A 177 8.99 25.93 4.94
CA LYS A 177 8.92 26.32 6.35
C LYS A 177 7.70 25.77 7.08
N ASN A 178 6.54 25.75 6.41
CA ASN A 178 5.26 25.51 7.10
C ASN A 178 4.66 24.15 6.83
N VAL A 179 4.97 23.50 5.70
CA VAL A 179 4.33 22.24 5.27
C VAL A 179 5.27 21.04 5.41
N ILE A 180 6.51 21.14 4.91
CA ILE A 180 7.50 20.04 4.96
C ILE A 180 7.68 19.47 6.38
N PRO A 181 7.82 20.29 7.44
CA PRO A 181 7.98 19.78 8.80
C PRO A 181 6.79 18.98 9.33
N MET A 182 5.61 19.08 8.71
CA MET A 182 4.40 18.36 9.12
C MET A 182 4.25 17.00 8.42
N PHE A 183 5.09 16.66 7.43
CA PHE A 183 4.95 15.44 6.62
C PHE A 183 4.78 14.15 7.44
N PRO A 184 5.60 13.88 8.47
CA PRO A 184 5.47 12.63 9.22
C PRO A 184 4.07 12.48 9.83
N ALA A 185 3.54 13.53 10.46
CA ALA A 185 2.20 13.50 11.01
C ALA A 185 1.10 13.51 9.94
N LEU A 186 1.24 14.31 8.87
CA LEU A 186 0.22 14.42 7.82
C LEU A 186 0.08 13.14 6.97
N THR A 187 1.11 12.31 6.93
CA THR A 187 1.10 11.03 6.20
C THR A 187 0.77 9.84 7.09
N LEU A 188 1.21 9.83 8.35
CA LEU A 188 1.09 8.64 9.23
C LEU A 188 0.04 8.77 10.33
N LEU A 189 -0.19 9.97 10.90
CA LEU A 189 -1.02 10.15 12.09
C LEU A 189 -2.38 10.78 11.79
N ILE A 190 -2.39 11.86 11.02
CA ILE A 190 -3.57 12.69 10.78
C ILE A 190 -4.64 11.98 9.94
N PRO A 191 -4.34 11.27 8.83
CA PRO A 191 -5.38 10.66 8.01
C PRO A 191 -6.26 9.65 8.81
N PRO A 192 -5.68 8.71 9.57
CA PRO A 192 -6.46 7.79 10.41
C PRO A 192 -7.26 8.50 11.51
N LEU A 193 -6.68 9.55 12.12
CA LEU A 193 -7.38 10.35 13.15
C LEU A 193 -8.56 11.13 12.58
N LEU A 194 -8.41 11.77 11.42
CA LEU A 194 -9.51 12.45 10.72
C LEU A 194 -10.61 11.46 10.36
N ALA A 195 -10.26 10.29 9.80
CA ALA A 195 -11.22 9.26 9.47
C ALA A 195 -11.99 8.77 10.72
N ALA A 196 -11.28 8.53 11.84
CA ALA A 196 -11.89 8.12 13.10
C ALA A 196 -12.84 9.18 13.69
N VAL A 197 -12.44 10.46 13.69
CA VAL A 197 -13.31 11.55 14.17
C VAL A 197 -14.51 11.75 13.24
N GLY A 198 -14.32 11.67 11.92
CA GLY A 198 -15.40 11.74 10.94
C GLY A 198 -16.42 10.62 11.12
N LEU A 199 -15.95 9.37 11.30
CA LEU A 199 -16.82 8.23 11.55
C LEU A 199 -17.55 8.36 12.90
N ARG A 200 -16.86 8.84 13.94
CA ARG A 200 -17.48 9.15 15.24
C ARG A 200 -18.65 10.11 15.06
N MET A 201 -18.46 11.19 14.31
CA MET A 201 -19.49 12.18 14.01
C MET A 201 -20.64 11.57 13.22
N LEU A 202 -20.36 10.75 12.21
CA LEU A 202 -21.37 10.05 11.43
C LEU A 202 -22.21 9.11 12.31
N LEU A 203 -21.59 8.33 13.20
CA LEU A 203 -22.30 7.41 14.08
C LEU A 203 -23.12 8.14 15.15
N TYR A 204 -22.54 9.15 15.81
CA TYR A 204 -23.17 9.81 16.96
C TYR A 204 -24.08 10.98 16.61
N VAL A 205 -23.81 11.71 15.55
CA VAL A 205 -24.68 12.79 15.10
C VAL A 205 -25.63 12.24 14.03
N GLY A 206 -25.09 11.67 12.95
CA GLY A 206 -25.86 11.18 11.81
C GLY A 206 -26.79 10.02 12.13
N VAL A 207 -26.23 8.83 12.38
CA VAL A 207 -27.00 7.58 12.58
C VAL A 207 -27.87 7.68 13.82
N SER A 208 -27.32 8.14 14.95
CA SER A 208 -28.10 8.25 16.18
C SER A 208 -29.23 9.28 16.06
N GLY A 209 -29.01 10.38 15.34
CA GLY A 209 -30.04 11.37 15.04
C GLY A 209 -31.13 10.80 14.13
N ALA A 210 -30.77 10.07 13.07
CA ALA A 210 -31.72 9.40 12.19
C ALA A 210 -32.58 8.37 12.94
N VAL A 211 -31.96 7.52 13.77
CA VAL A 211 -32.70 6.57 14.63
C VAL A 211 -33.63 7.30 15.60
N SER A 212 -33.17 8.41 16.17
CA SER A 212 -34.01 9.25 17.04
C SER A 212 -35.25 9.77 16.31
N ILE A 213 -35.10 10.25 15.06
CA ILE A 213 -36.21 10.73 14.24
C ILE A 213 -37.20 9.59 13.96
N VAL A 214 -36.70 8.44 13.46
CA VAL A 214 -37.56 7.29 13.14
C VAL A 214 -38.30 6.78 14.38
N SER A 215 -37.61 6.69 15.52
CA SER A 215 -38.20 6.24 16.77
C SER A 215 -39.25 7.22 17.29
N GLN A 216 -39.01 8.54 17.22
CA GLN A 216 -39.99 9.54 17.63
C GLN A 216 -41.20 9.53 16.71
N TYR A 217 -40.98 9.48 15.38
CA TYR A 217 -42.05 9.42 14.39
C TYR A 217 -42.98 8.20 14.59
N ALA A 218 -42.41 7.02 14.83
CA ALA A 218 -43.18 5.80 15.06
C ALA A 218 -44.08 5.87 16.31
N VAL A 219 -43.67 6.62 17.34
CA VAL A 219 -44.45 6.81 18.57
C VAL A 219 -45.49 7.92 18.36
N ASP A 220 -45.06 9.08 17.87
CA ASP A 220 -45.91 10.25 17.69
C ASP A 220 -47.02 10.00 16.66
N SER A 221 -46.77 9.16 15.65
CA SER A 221 -47.78 8.75 14.65
C SER A 221 -48.88 7.89 15.28
N LYS A 222 -48.52 6.99 16.22
CA LYS A 222 -49.49 6.20 16.99
C LYS A 222 -50.29 7.05 17.97
N GLU A 223 -49.70 8.12 18.49
CA GLU A 223 -50.35 9.11 19.36
C GLU A 223 -51.09 10.22 18.58
N SER A 224 -51.09 10.17 17.24
CA SER A 224 -51.67 11.16 16.32
C SER A 224 -51.17 12.60 16.53
N LYS A 225 -49.94 12.78 17.03
CA LYS A 225 -49.32 14.08 17.34
C LYS A 225 -47.88 14.19 16.81
N PRO A 226 -47.64 14.08 15.49
CA PRO A 226 -46.29 14.17 14.92
C PRO A 226 -45.66 15.55 15.15
N LYS A 227 -44.54 15.60 15.90
CA LYS A 227 -43.80 16.85 16.16
C LYS A 227 -42.76 17.14 15.08
N PHE A 228 -43.21 17.53 13.89
CA PHE A 228 -42.35 17.76 12.72
C PHE A 228 -41.18 18.73 12.99
N LEU A 229 -41.38 19.78 13.79
CA LEU A 229 -40.30 20.72 14.14
C LEU A 229 -39.13 20.04 14.90
N SER A 230 -39.41 19.03 15.72
CA SER A 230 -38.38 18.25 16.43
C SER A 230 -37.54 17.41 15.46
N TYR A 231 -38.16 16.88 14.42
CA TYR A 231 -37.46 16.09 13.40
C TYR A 231 -36.54 16.98 12.56
N ILE A 232 -37.06 18.13 12.12
CA ILE A 232 -36.31 19.12 11.34
C ILE A 232 -35.11 19.63 12.13
N SER A 233 -35.28 19.99 13.39
CA SER A 233 -34.18 20.37 14.29
C SER A 233 -33.06 19.32 14.34
N THR A 234 -33.42 18.03 14.38
CA THR A 234 -32.42 16.94 14.40
C THR A 234 -31.71 16.83 13.04
N ILE A 235 -32.44 16.95 11.93
CA ILE A 235 -31.87 16.97 10.58
C ILE A 235 -30.91 18.16 10.41
N GLU A 236 -31.25 19.34 10.94
CA GLU A 236 -30.43 20.54 10.90
C GLU A 236 -29.10 20.36 11.64
N ILE A 237 -29.12 19.73 12.82
CA ILE A 237 -27.88 19.43 13.56
C ILE A 237 -27.03 18.44 12.77
N ILE A 238 -27.63 17.41 12.16
CA ILE A 238 -26.91 16.43 11.32
C ILE A 238 -26.26 17.13 10.13
N ALA A 239 -27.05 17.88 9.35
CA ALA A 239 -26.57 18.59 8.17
C ALA A 239 -25.51 19.63 8.54
N GLY A 240 -25.75 20.42 9.59
CA GLY A 240 -24.81 21.44 10.06
C GLY A 240 -23.48 20.85 10.53
N ALA A 241 -23.52 19.74 11.28
CA ALA A 241 -22.31 19.03 11.71
C ALA A 241 -21.53 18.43 10.52
N ALA A 242 -22.24 17.87 9.53
CA ALA A 242 -21.61 17.34 8.32
C ALA A 242 -20.93 18.45 7.50
N ILE A 243 -21.63 19.57 7.27
CA ILE A 243 -21.08 20.72 6.53
C ILE A 243 -19.90 21.34 7.27
N PHE A 244 -19.98 21.48 8.60
CA PHE A 244 -18.87 21.98 9.40
C PHE A 244 -17.65 21.06 9.32
N TRP A 245 -17.87 19.75 9.37
CA TRP A 245 -16.81 18.75 9.22
C TRP A 245 -16.16 18.80 7.83
N ILE A 246 -16.95 19.01 6.77
CA ILE A 246 -16.42 19.24 5.41
C ILE A 246 -15.52 20.49 5.41
N GLY A 247 -15.98 21.60 5.98
CA GLY A 247 -15.18 22.82 6.10
C GLY A 247 -13.88 22.62 6.89
N PHE A 248 -13.90 21.78 7.93
CA PHE A 248 -12.70 21.43 8.69
C PHE A 248 -11.72 20.56 7.88
N ASN A 249 -12.20 19.62 7.05
CA ASN A 249 -11.31 18.79 6.22
C ASN A 249 -10.65 19.57 5.09
N MET A 250 -11.23 20.69 4.66
CA MET A 250 -10.64 21.56 3.63
C MET A 250 -9.28 22.15 4.04
N PHE A 251 -8.95 22.24 5.34
CA PHE A 251 -7.60 22.61 5.80
C PHE A 251 -6.53 21.59 5.40
N PHE A 252 -6.93 20.32 5.23
CA PHE A 252 -6.06 19.20 4.88
C PHE A 252 -6.21 18.82 3.40
N SER A 253 -6.65 19.75 2.55
CA SER A 253 -6.81 19.48 1.12
C SER A 253 -5.46 19.56 0.40
N THR A 254 -5.27 18.74 -0.63
CA THR A 254 -4.11 18.85 -1.53
C THR A 254 -4.17 20.11 -2.40
N ASN A 255 -5.36 20.66 -2.67
CA ASN A 255 -5.57 21.75 -3.62
C ASN A 255 -5.93 23.06 -2.90
N ILE A 256 -4.96 23.65 -2.20
CA ILE A 256 -5.15 24.96 -1.55
C ILE A 256 -4.81 26.07 -2.55
N ASP A 257 -5.77 26.95 -2.78
CA ASP A 257 -5.72 28.08 -3.72
C ASP A 257 -6.28 29.38 -3.10
N TYR A 258 -6.34 30.43 -3.91
CA TYR A 258 -6.85 31.76 -3.53
C TYR A 258 -8.34 31.78 -3.11
N ASN A 259 -9.10 30.73 -3.43
CA ASN A 259 -10.51 30.59 -3.08
C ASN A 259 -10.75 29.77 -1.82
N THR A 260 -9.78 28.95 -1.43
CA THR A 260 -9.92 27.97 -0.35
C THR A 260 -10.36 28.62 0.96
N ARG A 261 -9.86 29.83 1.28
CA ARG A 261 -10.34 30.61 2.44
C ARG A 261 -11.85 30.86 2.45
N TYR A 262 -12.44 31.20 1.29
CA TYR A 262 -13.87 31.51 1.18
C TYR A 262 -14.71 30.24 1.26
N ALA A 263 -14.22 29.14 0.68
CA ALA A 263 -14.85 27.82 0.79
C ALA A 263 -14.89 27.35 2.26
N ILE A 264 -13.77 27.45 2.98
CA ILE A 264 -13.67 27.09 4.41
C ILE A 264 -14.61 27.95 5.25
N VAL A 265 -14.50 29.28 5.14
CA VAL A 265 -15.34 30.21 5.92
C VAL A 265 -16.82 30.01 5.60
N GLY A 266 -17.18 29.84 4.33
CA GLY A 266 -18.55 29.59 3.90
C GLY A 266 -19.11 28.29 4.47
N ALA A 267 -18.38 27.18 4.33
CA ALA A 267 -18.79 25.88 4.86
C ALA A 267 -18.91 25.90 6.39
N MET A 268 -17.90 26.39 7.11
CA MET A 268 -17.94 26.43 8.57
C MET A 268 -19.04 27.36 9.10
N THR A 269 -19.26 28.52 8.47
CA THR A 269 -20.34 29.45 8.85
C THR A 269 -21.71 28.82 8.61
N LEU A 270 -21.91 28.19 7.46
CA LEU A 270 -23.17 27.50 7.14
C LEU A 270 -23.43 26.35 8.10
N GLY A 271 -22.41 25.53 8.37
CA GLY A 271 -22.48 24.43 9.34
C GLY A 271 -22.86 24.91 10.73
N ALA A 272 -22.18 25.96 11.23
CA ALA A 272 -22.45 26.57 12.52
C ALA A 272 -23.87 27.18 12.60
N ALA A 273 -24.35 27.80 11.51
CA ALA A 273 -25.71 28.35 11.45
C ALA A 273 -26.76 27.25 11.55
N PHE A 274 -26.60 26.13 10.80
CA PHE A 274 -27.52 24.99 10.87
C PHE A 274 -27.52 24.31 12.24
N ILE A 275 -26.35 24.15 12.88
CA ILE A 275 -26.26 23.65 14.25
C ILE A 275 -27.03 24.58 15.20
N SER A 276 -26.86 25.90 15.04
CA SER A 276 -27.54 26.92 15.86
C SER A 276 -29.06 26.87 15.68
N TYR A 277 -29.55 26.80 14.44
CA TYR A 277 -30.97 26.61 14.14
C TYR A 277 -31.52 25.33 14.79
N GLY A 278 -30.78 24.23 14.64
CA GLY A 278 -31.15 22.97 15.23
C GLY A 278 -31.32 23.06 16.75
N PHE A 279 -30.43 23.74 17.47
CA PHE A 279 -30.58 23.95 18.92
C PHE A 279 -31.75 24.85 19.30
N VAL A 280 -31.99 25.93 18.55
CA VAL A 280 -33.10 26.87 18.80
C VAL A 280 -34.44 26.16 18.56
N ASP A 281 -34.58 25.50 17.41
CA ASP A 281 -35.80 24.78 17.04
C ASP A 281 -36.07 23.62 18.01
N ARG A 282 -35.03 22.94 18.52
CA ARG A 282 -35.18 21.91 19.55
C ARG A 282 -35.84 22.45 20.82
N ARG A 283 -35.53 23.70 21.21
CA ARG A 283 -36.15 24.35 22.37
C ARG A 283 -37.59 24.74 22.08
N GLN A 284 -37.86 25.26 20.90
CA GLN A 284 -39.20 25.71 20.48
C GLN A 284 -40.16 24.56 20.18
N ALA A 285 -39.67 23.40 19.76
CA ALA A 285 -40.43 22.18 19.52
C ALA A 285 -41.11 21.61 20.79
N ARG A 286 -40.81 22.18 21.97
CA ARG A 286 -41.58 21.91 23.19
C ARG A 286 -43.02 22.46 23.12
N VAL A 287 -43.23 23.53 22.37
CA VAL A 287 -44.52 24.24 22.25
C VAL A 287 -45.07 24.17 20.82
N ILE A 288 -44.21 24.24 19.80
CA ILE A 288 -44.61 24.31 18.39
C ILE A 288 -44.47 22.94 17.71
N ILE A 289 -45.51 22.53 16.97
CA ILE A 289 -45.57 21.20 16.31
C ILE A 289 -45.07 21.26 14.86
N TYR A 290 -45.56 22.23 14.07
CA TYR A 290 -45.22 22.40 12.66
C TYR A 290 -44.26 23.57 12.45
N PRO A 291 -43.29 23.45 11.53
CA PRO A 291 -42.45 24.58 11.16
C PRO A 291 -43.30 25.70 10.54
N THR A 292 -43.14 26.92 11.02
CA THR A 292 -43.73 28.11 10.38
C THR A 292 -42.95 28.49 9.12
N LYS A 293 -43.60 29.21 8.19
CA LYS A 293 -42.95 29.73 6.97
C LYS A 293 -41.68 30.54 7.29
N ARG A 294 -41.68 31.26 8.41
CA ARG A 294 -40.52 32.04 8.88
C ARG A 294 -39.29 31.17 9.14
N HIS A 295 -39.48 29.97 9.70
CA HIS A 295 -38.37 29.01 9.88
C HIS A 295 -37.75 28.68 8.53
N MET A 296 -38.56 28.17 7.60
CA MET A 296 -38.09 27.76 6.27
C MET A 296 -37.39 28.91 5.52
N TYR A 297 -37.98 30.10 5.50
CA TYR A 297 -37.39 31.25 4.82
C TYR A 297 -36.07 31.69 5.45
N SER A 298 -35.93 31.67 6.79
CA SER A 298 -34.65 32.03 7.42
C SER A 298 -33.49 31.10 7.05
N ARG A 299 -33.76 29.80 6.84
CA ARG A 299 -32.74 28.81 6.43
C ARG A 299 -32.37 28.98 4.98
N LEU A 300 -33.38 29.07 4.10
CA LEU A 300 -33.16 29.33 2.68
C LEU A 300 -32.42 30.65 2.48
N PHE A 301 -32.78 31.68 3.23
CA PHE A 301 -32.07 32.96 3.23
C PHE A 301 -30.62 32.81 3.70
N THR A 302 -30.36 32.09 4.79
CA THR A 302 -28.99 31.86 5.28
C THR A 302 -28.14 31.09 4.26
N VAL A 303 -28.69 30.02 3.67
CA VAL A 303 -28.03 29.27 2.59
C VAL A 303 -27.74 30.19 1.41
N ALA A 304 -28.74 30.95 0.94
CA ALA A 304 -28.60 31.86 -0.18
C ALA A 304 -27.59 32.98 0.11
N VAL A 305 -27.55 33.52 1.33
CA VAL A 305 -26.59 34.55 1.72
C VAL A 305 -25.18 33.99 1.82
N VAL A 306 -24.97 32.87 2.51
CA VAL A 306 -23.62 32.31 2.69
C VAL A 306 -23.06 31.80 1.36
N LEU A 307 -23.84 31.05 0.58
CA LEU A 307 -23.42 30.60 -0.76
C LEU A 307 -23.32 31.77 -1.74
N GLY A 308 -24.20 32.77 -1.64
CA GLY A 308 -24.15 33.98 -2.44
C GLY A 308 -22.89 34.78 -2.18
N LEU A 309 -22.52 35.00 -0.91
CA LEU A 309 -21.31 35.73 -0.53
C LEU A 309 -20.04 34.94 -0.87
N ALA A 310 -19.92 33.68 -0.43
CA ALA A 310 -18.74 32.87 -0.72
C ALA A 310 -18.60 32.61 -2.22
N GLY A 311 -19.69 32.22 -2.88
CA GLY A 311 -19.74 31.94 -4.32
C GLY A 311 -19.48 33.19 -5.17
N SER A 312 -20.06 34.35 -4.84
CA SER A 312 -19.76 35.58 -5.58
C SER A 312 -18.29 36.00 -5.45
N MET A 313 -17.71 35.92 -4.24
CA MET A 313 -16.29 36.19 -4.04
C MET A 313 -15.42 35.21 -4.86
N MET A 314 -15.75 33.93 -4.85
CA MET A 314 -15.01 32.92 -5.62
C MET A 314 -15.16 33.13 -7.14
N ILE A 315 -16.35 33.48 -7.63
CA ILE A 315 -16.59 33.79 -9.05
C ILE A 315 -15.79 35.03 -9.47
N VAL A 316 -15.80 36.08 -8.65
CA VAL A 316 -15.01 37.30 -8.90
C VAL A 316 -13.53 36.96 -8.95
N ASN A 317 -13.02 36.22 -7.96
CA ASN A 317 -11.62 35.79 -7.93
C ASN A 317 -11.26 34.94 -9.15
N ASN A 318 -12.11 33.97 -9.53
CA ASN A 318 -11.89 33.15 -10.72
C ASN A 318 -11.83 34.00 -11.99
N SER A 319 -12.75 34.95 -12.14
CA SER A 319 -12.73 35.86 -13.29
C SER A 319 -11.45 36.71 -13.34
N ILE A 320 -10.98 37.21 -12.19
CA ILE A 320 -9.71 37.93 -12.11
C ILE A 320 -8.54 37.00 -12.44
N ALA A 321 -8.53 35.79 -11.87
CA ALA A 321 -7.48 34.80 -12.07
C ALA A 321 -7.44 34.29 -13.53
N ASP A 322 -8.57 34.17 -14.22
CA ASP A 322 -8.58 33.83 -15.65
C ASP A 322 -7.88 34.90 -16.49
N THR A 323 -7.98 36.16 -16.06
CA THR A 323 -7.33 37.29 -16.74
C THR A 323 -5.87 37.48 -16.30
N ARG A 324 -5.57 37.22 -15.03
CA ARG A 324 -4.27 37.44 -14.36
C ARG A 324 -3.72 36.13 -13.78
N LYS A 325 -3.67 35.09 -14.62
CA LYS A 325 -3.46 33.70 -14.19
C LYS A 325 -2.15 33.46 -13.47
N ILE A 326 -1.07 34.07 -13.93
CA ILE A 326 0.26 33.95 -13.32
C ILE A 326 0.27 34.61 -11.94
N GLU A 327 -0.29 35.82 -11.80
CA GLU A 327 -0.30 36.54 -10.52
C GLU A 327 -1.13 35.80 -9.45
N TRP A 328 -2.25 35.17 -9.83
CA TRP A 328 -3.16 34.52 -8.89
C TRP A 328 -2.86 33.04 -8.63
N ASN A 329 -2.48 32.27 -9.65
CA ASN A 329 -2.13 30.85 -9.49
C ASN A 329 -0.65 30.61 -9.26
N GLY A 330 0.22 31.51 -9.75
CA GLY A 330 1.67 31.36 -9.69
C GLY A 330 2.18 31.00 -8.29
N PRO A 331 1.80 31.75 -7.23
CA PRO A 331 2.25 31.43 -5.87
C PRO A 331 1.89 30.01 -5.43
N TYR A 332 0.66 29.55 -5.67
CA TYR A 332 0.21 28.21 -5.28
C TYR A 332 0.87 27.10 -6.10
N ILE A 333 1.05 27.33 -7.41
CA ILE A 333 1.77 26.41 -8.29
C ILE A 333 3.23 26.32 -7.87
N THR A 334 3.88 27.42 -7.48
CA THR A 334 5.25 27.37 -6.94
C THR A 334 5.31 26.50 -5.69
N GLN A 335 4.37 26.64 -4.75
CA GLN A 335 4.34 25.77 -3.56
C GLN A 335 4.10 24.31 -3.92
N GLN A 336 3.25 24.05 -4.92
CA GLN A 336 3.01 22.71 -5.42
C GLN A 336 4.27 22.09 -6.05
N ILE A 337 4.98 22.84 -6.88
CA ILE A 337 6.26 22.39 -7.47
C ILE A 337 7.22 22.04 -6.33
N GLU A 338 7.39 22.93 -5.35
CA GLU A 338 8.28 22.74 -4.20
C GLU A 338 7.94 21.49 -3.38
N ILE A 339 6.66 21.31 -3.05
CA ILE A 339 6.20 20.13 -2.29
C ILE A 339 6.46 18.84 -3.07
N ASN A 340 6.22 18.84 -4.39
CA ASN A 340 6.44 17.65 -5.21
C ASN A 340 7.92 17.39 -5.48
N HIS A 341 8.77 18.42 -5.48
CA HIS A 341 10.23 18.26 -5.50
C HIS A 341 10.70 17.50 -4.27
N TYR A 342 10.36 17.99 -3.08
CA TYR A 342 10.70 17.33 -1.81
C TYR A 342 10.12 15.91 -1.72
N MET A 343 8.81 15.78 -2.00
CA MET A 343 8.07 14.51 -1.87
C MET A 343 8.60 13.41 -2.80
N HIS A 344 9.16 13.77 -3.96
CA HIS A 344 9.65 12.80 -4.93
C HIS A 344 11.18 12.81 -5.08
N GLY A 345 11.88 13.54 -4.22
CA GLY A 345 13.34 13.69 -4.25
C GLY A 345 13.86 14.29 -5.57
N LEU A 346 13.06 15.11 -6.25
CA LEU A 346 13.44 15.71 -7.54
C LEU A 346 14.46 16.83 -7.36
N ASP A 347 14.51 17.45 -6.18
CA ASP A 347 15.52 18.41 -5.75
C ASP A 347 16.94 17.81 -5.76
N LYS A 348 17.04 16.48 -5.66
CA LYS A 348 18.31 15.74 -5.69
C LYS A 348 18.77 15.37 -7.10
N ILE A 349 17.94 15.58 -8.13
CA ILE A 349 18.27 15.23 -9.51
C ILE A 349 19.17 16.32 -10.08
N ARG A 350 20.39 15.94 -10.49
CA ARG A 350 21.32 16.87 -11.13
C ARG A 350 20.97 17.03 -12.61
N VAL A 351 20.78 18.25 -13.09
CA VAL A 351 20.58 18.52 -14.52
C VAL A 351 21.90 19.01 -15.13
N VAL A 352 22.35 18.34 -16.18
CA VAL A 352 23.58 18.67 -16.92
C VAL A 352 23.23 18.95 -18.37
N ASN A 353 23.65 20.10 -18.89
CA ASN A 353 23.57 20.38 -20.32
C ASN A 353 24.62 19.54 -21.04
N TYR A 354 24.16 18.58 -21.85
CA TYR A 354 25.00 17.68 -22.59
C TYR A 354 25.23 18.21 -24.01
N ASP A 355 26.43 18.77 -24.22
CA ASP A 355 26.89 19.16 -25.55
C ASP A 355 27.43 17.92 -26.26
N VAL A 356 26.66 17.43 -27.23
CA VAL A 356 27.00 16.23 -27.99
C VAL A 356 28.10 16.58 -28.98
N ALA A 357 29.35 16.48 -28.53
CA ALA A 357 30.49 16.55 -29.43
C ALA A 357 30.42 15.39 -30.43
N GLN A 358 30.71 15.65 -31.72
CA GLN A 358 31.06 14.60 -32.67
C GLN A 358 32.58 14.42 -32.63
N PRO A 359 33.13 13.49 -31.82
CA PRO A 359 34.57 13.28 -31.79
C PRO A 359 35.03 12.73 -33.15
N SER A 360 35.86 13.50 -33.88
CA SER A 360 36.60 12.96 -35.03
C SER A 360 37.92 12.40 -34.53
N ILE A 361 38.05 11.07 -34.53
CA ILE A 361 39.30 10.39 -34.17
C ILE A 361 40.12 10.18 -35.44
N SER A 362 41.39 10.60 -35.46
CA SER A 362 42.27 10.31 -36.59
C SER A 362 42.54 8.80 -36.68
N SER A 363 42.73 8.27 -37.90
CA SER A 363 42.97 6.83 -38.08
C SER A 363 44.15 6.29 -37.26
N SER A 364 45.18 7.11 -37.01
CA SER A 364 46.33 6.79 -36.16
C SER A 364 46.01 6.69 -34.67
N ALA A 365 44.97 7.38 -34.19
CA ALA A 365 44.59 7.42 -32.78
C ALA A 365 43.56 6.35 -32.40
N ILE A 366 42.90 5.71 -33.37
CA ILE A 366 41.85 4.70 -33.13
C ILE A 366 42.32 3.63 -32.15
N LYS A 367 43.49 3.02 -32.41
CA LYS A 367 44.01 1.94 -31.57
C LYS A 367 44.23 2.39 -30.12
N SER A 368 44.90 3.53 -29.93
CA SER A 368 45.12 4.09 -28.59
C SER A 368 43.82 4.49 -27.90
N THR A 369 42.83 4.98 -28.63
CA THR A 369 41.52 5.33 -28.06
C THR A 369 40.76 4.09 -27.61
N VAL A 370 40.76 3.02 -28.41
CA VAL A 370 40.14 1.74 -28.00
C VAL A 370 40.83 1.16 -26.78
N GLU A 371 42.17 1.15 -26.75
CA GLU A 371 42.95 0.67 -25.59
C GLU A 371 42.69 1.52 -24.33
N GLN A 372 42.50 2.83 -24.45
CA GLN A 372 42.20 3.72 -23.33
C GLN A 372 40.77 3.61 -22.80
N ASN A 373 39.85 2.99 -23.55
CA ASN A 373 38.44 2.85 -23.18
C ASN A 373 38.02 1.36 -23.07
N SER A 374 38.98 0.45 -22.92
CA SER A 374 38.69 -0.99 -22.80
C SER A 374 37.85 -1.32 -21.57
N ASP A 375 37.95 -0.51 -20.52
CA ASP A 375 37.15 -0.60 -19.29
C ASP A 375 35.64 -0.48 -19.55
N VAL A 376 35.24 0.36 -20.49
CA VAL A 376 33.83 0.50 -20.92
C VAL A 376 33.50 -0.48 -22.05
N LEU A 377 34.38 -0.60 -23.05
CA LEU A 377 34.10 -1.39 -24.26
C LEU A 377 33.96 -2.89 -23.99
N ASN A 378 34.72 -3.43 -23.02
CA ASN A 378 34.61 -4.84 -22.63
C ASN A 378 33.32 -5.16 -21.86
N ASN A 379 32.61 -4.14 -21.38
CA ASN A 379 31.38 -4.31 -20.60
C ASN A 379 30.11 -3.96 -21.39
N ILE A 380 30.23 -3.80 -22.71
CA ILE A 380 29.06 -3.58 -23.56
C ILE A 380 28.25 -4.88 -23.62
N ARG A 381 27.01 -4.80 -23.13
CA ARG A 381 26.06 -5.90 -23.19
C ARG A 381 25.58 -6.12 -24.63
N LEU A 382 26.16 -7.10 -25.32
CA LEU A 382 25.76 -7.49 -26.68
C LEU A 382 24.57 -8.46 -26.68
N TRP A 383 24.40 -9.24 -25.61
CA TRP A 383 23.27 -10.16 -25.46
C TRP A 383 22.13 -9.50 -24.70
N ASP A 384 20.93 -9.48 -25.28
CA ASP A 384 19.71 -9.09 -24.59
C ASP A 384 19.14 -10.26 -23.77
N GLU A 385 18.13 -9.95 -22.95
CA GLU A 385 17.47 -10.92 -22.08
C GLU A 385 16.84 -12.07 -22.88
N ALA A 386 16.16 -11.78 -23.99
CA ALA A 386 15.46 -12.78 -24.79
C ALA A 386 16.42 -13.82 -25.40
N ASN A 387 17.57 -13.37 -25.92
CA ASN A 387 18.59 -14.25 -26.46
C ASN A 387 19.32 -15.02 -25.34
N ALA A 388 19.60 -14.37 -24.21
CA ALA A 388 20.18 -15.02 -23.04
C ALA A 388 19.28 -16.14 -22.50
N LYS A 389 17.99 -15.86 -22.34
CA LYS A 389 16.95 -16.82 -21.96
C LYS A 389 16.94 -18.03 -22.86
N THR A 390 16.87 -17.82 -24.18
CA THR A 390 16.85 -18.92 -25.16
C THR A 390 18.08 -19.82 -25.02
N ARG A 391 19.26 -19.24 -24.76
CA ARG A 391 20.50 -20.00 -24.61
C ARG A 391 20.60 -20.74 -23.27
N LEU A 392 20.16 -20.12 -22.18
CA LEU A 392 20.13 -20.74 -20.85
C LEU A 392 19.09 -21.86 -20.75
N GLU A 393 17.94 -21.73 -21.41
CA GLU A 393 16.93 -22.80 -21.55
C GLU A 393 17.51 -24.03 -22.27
N GLN A 394 18.29 -23.83 -23.33
CA GLN A 394 18.98 -24.94 -24.01
C GLN A 394 19.98 -25.64 -23.09
N GLN A 395 20.67 -24.88 -22.23
CA GLN A 395 21.65 -25.40 -21.28
C GLN A 395 21.01 -26.19 -20.13
N LEU A 396 19.83 -25.77 -19.65
CA LEU A 396 19.08 -26.49 -18.62
C LEU A 396 18.67 -27.91 -19.09
N GLY A 397 18.47 -28.07 -20.41
CA GLY A 397 18.18 -29.35 -21.04
C GLY A 397 16.74 -29.80 -20.85
N GLN A 398 16.47 -31.10 -20.99
CA GLN A 398 15.12 -31.68 -20.96
C GLN A 398 14.61 -31.99 -19.53
N ARG A 399 14.90 -31.12 -18.55
CA ARG A 399 14.30 -31.21 -17.20
C ARG A 399 12.82 -30.81 -17.30
N SER A 400 11.91 -31.65 -16.83
CA SER A 400 10.46 -31.34 -16.80
C SER A 400 9.98 -30.91 -15.42
N ASP A 401 10.86 -30.97 -14.44
CA ASP A 401 10.66 -30.69 -13.02
C ASP A 401 11.22 -29.34 -12.58
N LEU A 402 11.84 -28.60 -13.52
CA LEU A 402 12.31 -27.23 -13.32
C LEU A 402 11.87 -26.35 -14.48
N SER A 403 11.70 -25.07 -14.18
CA SER A 403 11.58 -24.00 -15.17
C SER A 403 12.37 -22.77 -14.72
N PHE A 404 12.64 -21.85 -15.65
CA PHE A 404 13.15 -20.52 -15.29
C PHE A 404 11.97 -19.62 -14.93
N PHE A 405 12.10 -18.91 -13.80
CA PHE A 405 11.12 -17.90 -13.41
C PHE A 405 11.49 -16.53 -13.99
N ASP A 406 12.68 -16.05 -13.67
CA ASP A 406 13.16 -14.73 -14.08
C ASP A 406 14.64 -14.76 -14.54
N PHE A 407 15.05 -13.69 -15.23
CA PHE A 407 16.39 -13.47 -15.76
C PHE A 407 16.94 -12.09 -15.35
N ASP A 408 17.87 -12.10 -14.41
CA ASP A 408 18.50 -10.90 -13.86
C ASP A 408 19.91 -10.67 -14.39
N ILE A 409 20.40 -9.44 -14.25
CA ILE A 409 21.82 -9.13 -14.40
C ILE A 409 22.49 -9.13 -13.03
N LEU A 410 23.44 -10.04 -12.85
CA LEU A 410 24.34 -10.05 -11.71
C LEU A 410 25.72 -9.51 -12.10
N ARG A 411 26.45 -9.03 -11.10
CA ARG A 411 27.77 -8.41 -11.29
C ARG A 411 28.82 -9.18 -10.51
N PHE A 412 29.90 -9.62 -11.15
CA PHE A 412 31.03 -10.20 -10.43
C PHE A 412 32.33 -9.68 -11.04
N ASP A 413 33.24 -9.19 -10.20
CA ASP A 413 34.56 -8.68 -10.60
C ASP A 413 34.51 -7.65 -11.76
N GLY A 414 33.47 -6.81 -11.79
CA GLY A 414 33.27 -5.78 -12.81
C GLY A 414 32.69 -6.28 -14.14
N SER A 415 32.33 -7.56 -14.24
CA SER A 415 31.65 -8.18 -15.38
C SER A 415 30.16 -8.37 -15.11
N MET A 416 29.34 -8.37 -16.16
CA MET A 416 27.89 -8.61 -16.07
C MET A 416 27.51 -10.00 -16.57
N TYR A 417 26.58 -10.65 -15.86
CA TYR A 417 26.11 -11.99 -16.17
C TYR A 417 24.59 -12.03 -16.19
N TRP A 418 24.02 -12.48 -17.30
CA TRP A 418 22.63 -12.90 -17.35
C TRP A 418 22.46 -14.16 -16.51
N THR A 419 21.57 -14.11 -15.53
CA THR A 419 21.36 -15.18 -14.56
C THR A 419 19.90 -15.57 -14.58
N GLY A 420 19.61 -16.77 -15.09
CA GLY A 420 18.29 -17.37 -15.01
C GLY A 420 18.12 -18.10 -13.69
N THR A 421 17.11 -17.75 -12.91
CA THR A 421 16.79 -18.47 -11.67
C THR A 421 15.81 -19.60 -11.94
N THR A 422 16.16 -20.80 -11.47
CA THR A 422 15.36 -22.01 -11.65
C THR A 422 14.46 -22.29 -10.45
N VAL A 423 13.25 -22.73 -10.74
CA VAL A 423 12.21 -23.01 -9.74
C VAL A 423 11.63 -24.40 -9.98
N PRO A 424 11.14 -25.08 -8.92
CA PRO A 424 10.44 -26.34 -9.10
C PRO A 424 9.18 -26.16 -9.95
N ASP A 425 9.00 -27.05 -10.92
CA ASP A 425 7.78 -27.17 -11.72
C ASP A 425 7.23 -28.60 -11.62
N ILE A 426 5.91 -28.76 -11.66
CA ILE A 426 5.27 -30.07 -11.54
C ILE A 426 5.00 -30.59 -12.96
N PRO A 427 5.61 -31.72 -13.39
CA PRO A 427 5.43 -32.23 -14.72
C PRO A 427 3.95 -32.51 -15.03
N LYS A 428 3.48 -32.08 -16.21
CA LYS A 428 2.10 -32.30 -16.68
C LYS A 428 1.72 -33.78 -16.82
N SER A 429 2.70 -34.68 -16.81
CA SER A 429 2.51 -36.13 -16.82
C SER A 429 2.11 -36.70 -15.45
N VAL A 430 2.23 -35.94 -14.36
CA VAL A 430 1.77 -36.37 -13.03
C VAL A 430 0.27 -36.59 -13.06
N ALA A 431 -0.17 -37.80 -12.69
CA ALA A 431 -1.59 -38.12 -12.67
C ALA A 431 -2.31 -37.32 -11.59
N SER A 432 -3.55 -36.88 -11.84
CA SER A 432 -4.32 -36.06 -10.90
C SER A 432 -4.51 -36.71 -9.52
N LYS A 433 -4.53 -38.05 -9.47
CA LYS A 433 -4.63 -38.81 -8.20
C LYS A 433 -3.38 -38.71 -7.32
N ASP A 434 -2.23 -38.37 -7.92
CA ASP A 434 -0.92 -38.28 -7.26
C ASP A 434 -0.50 -36.81 -7.04
N ALA A 435 -1.32 -35.85 -7.49
CA ALA A 435 -0.99 -34.43 -7.51
C ALA A 435 -0.63 -33.88 -6.11
N TRP A 436 -1.45 -34.17 -5.09
CA TRP A 436 -1.22 -33.68 -3.72
C TRP A 436 0.14 -34.14 -3.18
N PHE A 437 0.52 -35.41 -3.39
CA PHE A 437 1.81 -35.91 -2.95
C PHE A 437 2.98 -35.22 -3.68
N ASN A 438 2.85 -35.02 -4.99
CA ASN A 438 3.88 -34.35 -5.78
C ASN A 438 4.03 -32.86 -5.42
N GLN A 439 2.92 -32.18 -5.08
CA GLN A 439 2.89 -30.77 -4.67
C GLN A 439 3.56 -30.53 -3.32
N HIS A 440 3.46 -31.47 -2.38
CA HIS A 440 3.88 -31.26 -0.99
C HIS A 440 5.16 -32.00 -0.59
N PHE A 441 5.54 -33.09 -1.27
CA PHE A 441 6.65 -33.96 -0.86
C PHE A 441 7.74 -34.17 -1.92
N ILE A 442 7.42 -34.03 -3.23
CA ILE A 442 8.36 -34.34 -4.32
C ILE A 442 9.03 -33.06 -4.86
N TYR A 443 8.23 -32.20 -5.51
CA TYR A 443 8.72 -31.00 -6.18
C TYR A 443 8.75 -29.84 -5.18
N THR A 444 9.72 -29.87 -4.28
CA THR A 444 9.79 -28.94 -3.14
C THR A 444 10.87 -27.87 -3.31
N HIS A 445 11.85 -28.04 -4.19
CA HIS A 445 12.98 -27.14 -4.31
C HIS A 445 13.57 -27.19 -5.72
N SER A 446 14.41 -26.19 -6.04
CA SER A 446 15.34 -26.30 -7.17
C SER A 446 16.69 -26.80 -6.67
N ASP A 447 17.22 -27.86 -7.30
CA ASP A 447 18.56 -28.40 -7.05
C ASP A 447 19.64 -27.74 -7.93
N VAL A 448 19.24 -27.05 -8.99
CA VAL A 448 20.13 -26.29 -9.89
C VAL A 448 20.37 -24.88 -9.38
N GLY A 449 19.33 -24.24 -8.82
CA GLY A 449 19.38 -22.87 -8.35
C GLY A 449 19.36 -21.87 -9.49
N MET A 450 20.47 -21.73 -10.22
CA MET A 450 20.64 -20.73 -11.26
C MET A 450 21.55 -21.18 -12.41
N LYS A 451 21.40 -20.54 -13.58
CA LYS A 451 22.28 -20.69 -14.74
C LYS A 451 22.72 -19.34 -15.28
N MET A 452 24.00 -19.24 -15.63
CA MET A 452 24.64 -17.96 -15.91
C MET A 452 25.29 -17.91 -17.30
N LEU A 453 25.28 -16.72 -17.90
CA LEU A 453 25.87 -16.41 -19.19
C LEU A 453 26.49 -15.01 -19.18
N GLU A 454 27.72 -14.88 -19.68
CA GLU A 454 28.42 -13.59 -19.88
C GLU A 454 27.59 -12.67 -20.78
N ALA A 455 27.30 -11.45 -20.31
CA ALA A 455 26.38 -10.53 -20.99
C ALA A 455 26.99 -9.88 -22.25
N ASP A 456 28.32 -9.82 -22.35
CA ASP A 456 29.10 -9.28 -23.46
C ASP A 456 29.38 -10.34 -24.54
N THR A 457 29.87 -11.53 -24.17
CA THR A 457 30.28 -12.58 -25.13
C THR A 457 29.18 -13.59 -25.43
N GLY A 458 28.29 -13.83 -24.47
CA GLY A 458 27.32 -14.93 -24.48
C GLY A 458 27.90 -16.28 -24.08
N ASN A 459 29.09 -16.36 -23.49
CA ASN A 459 29.63 -17.62 -23.02
C ASN A 459 28.87 -18.12 -21.78
N ILE A 460 28.68 -19.43 -21.70
CA ILE A 460 28.07 -20.07 -20.52
C ILE A 460 29.15 -20.20 -19.45
N VAL A 461 28.79 -19.88 -18.21
CA VAL A 461 29.71 -19.88 -17.05
C VAL A 461 29.31 -20.97 -16.07
N ASP A 462 30.30 -21.54 -15.37
CA ASP A 462 30.06 -22.45 -14.26
C ASP A 462 29.64 -21.65 -13.02
N GLU A 463 28.36 -21.73 -12.68
CA GLU A 463 27.77 -20.98 -11.56
C GLU A 463 28.39 -21.34 -10.18
N SER A 464 29.04 -22.51 -10.06
CA SER A 464 29.67 -22.95 -8.80
C SER A 464 30.88 -22.11 -8.39
N GLN A 465 31.40 -21.29 -9.30
CA GLN A 465 32.44 -20.31 -9.00
C GLN A 465 31.93 -19.18 -8.10
N PHE A 466 30.62 -18.89 -8.12
CA PHE A 466 29.98 -17.83 -7.35
C PHE A 466 29.05 -18.39 -6.28
N PHE A 467 28.23 -19.39 -6.63
CA PHE A 467 27.18 -19.93 -5.78
C PHE A 467 27.53 -21.34 -5.31
N ASN A 468 28.07 -21.46 -4.10
CA ASN A 468 28.37 -22.77 -3.50
C ASN A 468 27.08 -23.51 -3.09
N GLN A 469 26.20 -22.86 -2.31
CA GLN A 469 24.86 -23.36 -2.03
C GLN A 469 23.87 -22.92 -3.12
N ARG A 470 23.44 -23.86 -3.96
CA ARG A 470 22.52 -23.58 -5.06
C ARG A 470 21.09 -24.05 -4.82
N ARG A 471 20.83 -24.82 -3.76
CA ARG A 471 19.47 -25.33 -3.54
C ARG A 471 18.56 -24.21 -3.08
N THR A 472 17.46 -24.03 -3.79
CA THR A 472 16.47 -23.00 -3.50
C THR A 472 15.19 -23.67 -2.99
N TYR A 473 14.91 -23.52 -1.70
CA TYR A 473 13.64 -23.92 -1.07
C TYR A 473 12.68 -22.73 -0.90
N TYR A 474 13.23 -21.52 -0.90
CA TYR A 474 12.53 -20.25 -0.77
C TYR A 474 12.95 -19.34 -1.93
N GLY A 475 11.98 -18.85 -2.70
CA GLY A 475 12.26 -18.03 -3.89
C GLY A 475 10.98 -17.63 -4.59
N GLU A 476 11.11 -16.95 -5.71
CA GLU A 476 9.98 -16.54 -6.54
C GLU A 476 9.56 -17.69 -7.45
N SER A 477 8.26 -17.86 -7.73
CA SER A 477 7.80 -18.83 -8.74
C SER A 477 6.65 -18.33 -9.61
N GLY A 478 6.26 -17.06 -9.43
CA GLY A 478 5.13 -16.44 -10.12
C GLY A 478 3.76 -16.96 -9.67
N ASP A 479 2.73 -16.27 -10.14
CA ASP A 479 1.34 -16.62 -9.84
C ASP A 479 1.00 -18.06 -10.25
N GLY A 480 0.66 -18.88 -9.26
CA GLY A 480 0.31 -20.28 -9.47
C GLY A 480 1.52 -21.21 -9.60
N GLY A 481 2.74 -20.70 -9.38
CA GLY A 481 3.94 -21.51 -9.26
C GLY A 481 3.99 -22.32 -7.96
N VAL A 482 5.00 -23.19 -7.83
CA VAL A 482 5.08 -24.12 -6.71
C VAL A 482 5.29 -23.40 -5.37
N PHE A 483 6.21 -22.43 -5.30
CA PHE A 483 6.51 -21.71 -4.07
C PHE A 483 5.38 -20.79 -3.61
N SER A 484 4.64 -20.20 -4.55
CA SER A 484 3.49 -19.32 -4.26
C SER A 484 2.25 -20.08 -3.81
N THR A 485 2.11 -21.35 -4.24
CA THR A 485 0.85 -22.10 -4.12
C THR A 485 0.90 -23.18 -3.04
N TYR A 486 2.04 -23.85 -2.87
CA TYR A 486 2.14 -25.05 -2.04
C TYR A 486 3.16 -24.88 -0.92
N TRP A 487 2.77 -25.29 0.29
CA TRP A 487 3.73 -25.64 1.34
C TRP A 487 4.37 -26.99 1.03
N SER A 488 5.53 -27.28 1.61
CA SER A 488 6.18 -28.59 1.51
C SER A 488 6.41 -29.20 2.88
N ALA A 489 6.48 -30.53 2.96
CA ALA A 489 6.66 -31.21 4.23
C ALA A 489 7.41 -32.53 4.13
N TYR A 490 7.90 -32.99 5.27
CA TYR A 490 8.43 -34.34 5.44
C TYR A 490 8.20 -34.82 6.88
N PRO A 491 8.02 -36.14 7.12
CA PRO A 491 7.94 -36.67 8.47
C PRO A 491 9.29 -36.52 9.17
N VAL A 492 9.30 -36.01 10.40
CA VAL A 492 10.54 -35.82 11.19
C VAL A 492 11.21 -37.16 11.52
N VAL A 493 10.43 -38.23 11.57
CA VAL A 493 10.92 -39.59 11.85
C VAL A 493 10.83 -40.44 10.59
N GLY A 494 11.98 -40.74 9.99
CA GLY A 494 12.12 -41.55 8.77
C GLY A 494 13.38 -41.16 8.00
N THR A 495 14.11 -42.12 7.41
CA THR A 495 15.43 -41.88 6.79
C THR A 495 15.40 -41.78 5.27
N ARG A 496 14.23 -41.72 4.62
CA ARG A 496 14.11 -41.65 3.16
C ARG A 496 13.42 -40.36 2.72
N SER A 497 14.12 -39.58 1.90
CA SER A 497 13.53 -38.39 1.28
C SER A 497 12.78 -38.82 0.02
N GLU A 498 11.60 -38.24 -0.15
CA GLU A 498 10.83 -38.36 -1.38
C GLU A 498 11.11 -37.18 -2.32
N GLU A 499 11.85 -36.17 -1.89
CA GLU A 499 12.17 -35.01 -2.71
C GLU A 499 12.95 -35.40 -3.97
N VAL A 500 12.83 -34.58 -5.02
CA VAL A 500 13.61 -34.75 -6.25
C VAL A 500 15.11 -34.86 -5.91
N GLY A 501 15.78 -35.83 -6.52
CA GLY A 501 17.20 -36.11 -6.26
C GLY A 501 17.49 -36.87 -4.96
N GLY A 502 16.47 -37.20 -4.15
CA GLY A 502 16.61 -37.96 -2.91
C GLY A 502 17.35 -37.22 -1.81
N VAL A 503 17.41 -35.89 -1.88
CA VAL A 503 18.06 -35.02 -0.90
C VAL A 503 17.12 -34.70 0.26
N PHE A 504 17.66 -34.44 1.44
CA PHE A 504 16.88 -34.00 2.59
C PHE A 504 17.16 -32.54 2.90
N TYR A 505 16.09 -31.78 3.13
CA TYR A 505 16.20 -30.49 3.78
C TYR A 505 16.78 -30.63 5.20
N ASN A 506 17.83 -29.88 5.50
CA ASN A 506 18.47 -29.86 6.82
C ASN A 506 18.62 -28.45 7.42
N GLY A 507 18.00 -27.45 6.79
CA GLY A 507 17.99 -26.07 7.25
C GLY A 507 17.00 -25.82 8.39
N THR A 508 16.93 -24.56 8.82
CA THR A 508 16.08 -24.15 9.96
C THR A 508 14.71 -23.59 9.56
N GLY A 509 14.44 -23.42 8.27
CA GLY A 509 13.17 -22.88 7.78
C GLY A 509 12.01 -23.84 8.05
N GLY A 510 10.79 -23.33 8.16
CA GLY A 510 9.60 -24.12 8.47
C GLY A 510 9.43 -24.42 9.96
N VAL A 511 8.46 -25.28 10.28
CA VAL A 511 8.06 -25.58 11.66
C VAL A 511 7.72 -27.07 11.84
N ASN A 512 8.10 -27.63 12.98
CA ASN A 512 7.75 -29.01 13.35
C ASN A 512 6.34 -29.07 13.96
N VAL A 513 5.37 -29.54 13.18
CA VAL A 513 3.98 -29.61 13.62
C VAL A 513 3.67 -30.99 14.19
N SER A 514 3.40 -31.04 15.50
CA SER A 514 3.07 -32.28 16.20
C SER A 514 1.56 -32.58 16.18
N PRO A 515 1.14 -33.86 16.13
CA PRO A 515 -0.26 -34.23 16.39
C PRO A 515 -0.77 -33.73 17.76
N PRO A 516 -2.03 -33.28 17.88
CA PRO A 516 -3.08 -33.24 16.85
C PRO A 516 -3.04 -31.95 15.99
N LEU A 517 -2.11 -31.02 16.23
CA LEU A 517 -2.03 -29.75 15.51
C LEU A 517 -1.78 -29.98 14.02
N SER A 518 -0.95 -30.97 13.68
CA SER A 518 -0.68 -31.36 12.29
C SER A 518 -1.93 -31.85 11.57
N TRP A 519 -2.87 -32.48 12.29
CA TRP A 519 -4.14 -32.95 11.72
C TRP A 519 -5.11 -31.81 11.43
N MET A 520 -5.06 -30.77 12.26
CA MET A 520 -5.89 -29.57 12.06
C MET A 520 -5.32 -28.69 10.94
N PHE A 521 -3.99 -28.67 10.78
CA PHE A 521 -3.32 -28.01 9.67
C PHE A 521 -3.60 -28.72 8.35
N GLU A 522 -3.39 -30.04 8.30
CA GLU A 522 -3.59 -30.86 7.11
C GLU A 522 -4.22 -32.22 7.50
N PRO A 523 -5.52 -32.43 7.23
CA PRO A 523 -6.25 -33.64 7.61
C PRO A 523 -5.65 -34.96 7.11
N ASN A 524 -4.93 -34.96 5.98
CA ASN A 524 -4.26 -36.16 5.47
C ASN A 524 -3.23 -36.71 6.48
N PHE A 525 -2.65 -35.86 7.32
CA PHE A 525 -1.69 -36.25 8.37
C PHE A 525 -2.33 -37.02 9.52
N MET A 526 -3.65 -36.89 9.73
CA MET A 526 -4.36 -37.63 10.78
C MET A 526 -4.24 -39.15 10.62
N ILE A 527 -4.31 -39.63 9.38
CA ILE A 527 -4.25 -41.06 9.06
C ILE A 527 -2.82 -41.50 8.74
N SER A 528 -2.08 -40.69 7.96
CA SER A 528 -0.74 -41.04 7.48
C SER A 528 0.36 -40.87 8.54
N TYR A 529 0.25 -39.85 9.40
CA TYR A 529 1.24 -39.48 10.41
C TYR A 529 0.58 -39.25 11.78
N SER A 530 -0.19 -40.24 12.24
CA SER A 530 -0.99 -40.17 13.47
C SER A 530 -0.17 -39.97 14.75
N SER A 531 1.11 -40.33 14.76
CA SER A 531 2.00 -40.21 15.93
C SER A 531 3.34 -39.57 15.62
N THR A 532 3.54 -39.13 14.38
CA THR A 532 4.82 -38.60 13.90
C THR A 532 4.68 -37.10 13.66
N PRO A 533 5.55 -36.25 14.25
CA PRO A 533 5.62 -34.85 13.88
C PRO A 533 5.99 -34.70 12.40
N VAL A 534 5.41 -33.71 11.75
CA VAL A 534 5.68 -33.39 10.34
C VAL A 534 6.35 -32.03 10.30
N HIS A 535 7.53 -31.95 9.69
CA HIS A 535 8.17 -30.67 9.42
C HIS A 535 7.51 -30.03 8.21
N VAL A 536 7.02 -28.80 8.34
CA VAL A 536 6.27 -28.09 7.31
C VAL A 536 6.97 -26.77 6.99
N MET A 537 7.37 -26.60 5.73
CA MET A 537 7.89 -25.35 5.17
C MET A 537 6.75 -24.57 4.52
N ARG A 538 6.46 -23.38 5.03
CA ARG A 538 5.35 -22.52 4.59
C ARG A 538 5.86 -21.21 4.00
N TYR A 539 4.95 -20.46 3.39
CA TYR A 539 5.23 -19.14 2.81
C TYR A 539 6.44 -19.14 1.87
N LYS A 540 6.60 -20.15 1.01
CA LYS A 540 7.89 -20.38 0.34
C LYS A 540 8.24 -19.29 -0.67
N ASP A 541 7.22 -18.68 -1.25
CA ASP A 541 7.34 -17.46 -2.01
C ASP A 541 7.85 -16.29 -1.16
N ILE A 542 8.89 -15.62 -1.64
CA ILE A 542 9.57 -14.58 -0.88
C ILE A 542 8.72 -13.32 -0.74
N HIS A 543 7.88 -12.97 -1.71
CA HIS A 543 6.97 -11.82 -1.61
C HIS A 543 5.89 -12.10 -0.58
N HIS A 544 5.25 -13.27 -0.63
CA HIS A 544 4.25 -13.65 0.38
C HIS A 544 4.83 -13.70 1.80
N ARG A 545 6.07 -14.20 1.95
CA ARG A 545 6.78 -14.18 3.24
C ARG A 545 6.99 -12.76 3.72
N MET A 546 7.50 -11.89 2.86
CA MET A 546 7.78 -10.51 3.23
C MET A 546 6.50 -9.72 3.50
N GLU A 547 5.43 -9.95 2.76
CA GLU A 547 4.12 -9.34 3.03
C GLU A 547 3.56 -9.76 4.39
N LEU A 548 3.75 -11.02 4.80
CA LEU A 548 3.35 -11.52 6.10
C LEU A 548 4.14 -10.87 7.24
N LEU A 549 5.47 -10.78 7.10
CA LEU A 549 6.38 -10.34 8.17
C LEU A 549 6.51 -8.81 8.25
N TYR A 550 6.46 -8.14 7.10
CA TYR A 550 6.68 -6.71 6.93
C TYR A 550 5.59 -6.08 6.04
N PRO A 551 4.33 -6.00 6.51
CA PRO A 551 3.19 -5.51 5.74
C PRO A 551 3.17 -3.97 5.51
N TYR A 552 4.32 -3.32 5.64
CA TYR A 552 4.50 -1.87 5.48
C TYR A 552 4.88 -1.47 4.05
N PHE A 553 5.46 -2.43 3.31
CA PHE A 553 6.07 -2.20 2.03
C PHE A 553 5.14 -2.59 0.89
N VAL A 554 5.43 -2.03 -0.28
CA VAL A 554 4.77 -2.36 -1.53
C VAL A 554 5.52 -3.52 -2.17
N TYR A 555 4.85 -4.66 -2.32
CA TYR A 555 5.39 -5.84 -2.99
C TYR A 555 4.96 -5.96 -4.44
N GLU A 556 4.07 -5.08 -4.89
CA GLU A 556 3.48 -5.12 -6.22
C GLU A 556 3.28 -3.70 -6.77
N PHE A 557 3.78 -3.44 -7.98
CA PHE A 557 3.66 -2.17 -8.68
C PHE A 557 2.85 -2.30 -9.97
N CYS A 558 2.21 -1.21 -10.37
CA CYS A 558 1.21 -1.19 -11.43
C CYS A 558 1.35 0.11 -12.23
N PHE A 559 2.43 0.22 -13.02
CA PHE A 559 2.77 1.42 -13.80
C PHE A 559 2.01 1.51 -15.14
N ASP A 560 1.81 0.38 -15.81
CA ASP A 560 1.20 0.31 -17.16
C ASP A 560 -0.19 -0.37 -17.16
N CYS A 561 -0.80 -0.47 -15.98
CA CYS A 561 -2.08 -1.12 -15.82
C CYS A 561 -3.20 -0.33 -16.53
N THR A 562 -3.87 -0.99 -17.45
CA THR A 562 -5.09 -0.47 -18.07
C THR A 562 -6.31 -1.21 -17.52
N PRO A 563 -7.54 -0.67 -17.65
CA PRO A 563 -8.75 -1.42 -17.28
C PRO A 563 -8.84 -2.82 -17.92
N ASN A 564 -8.18 -3.02 -19.07
CA ASN A 564 -8.14 -4.29 -19.80
C ASN A 564 -6.92 -5.17 -19.46
N TYR A 565 -5.93 -4.63 -18.74
CA TYR A 565 -4.70 -5.34 -18.37
C TYR A 565 -4.22 -4.89 -16.97
N PRO A 566 -4.97 -5.23 -15.90
CA PRO A 566 -4.71 -4.72 -14.56
C PRO A 566 -3.74 -5.63 -13.78
N LYS A 567 -2.77 -6.25 -14.44
CA LYS A 567 -1.85 -7.17 -13.75
C LYS A 567 -0.73 -6.35 -13.10
N PRO A 568 -0.71 -6.23 -11.76
CA PRO A 568 0.46 -5.68 -11.10
C PRO A 568 1.64 -6.64 -11.31
N LYS A 569 2.85 -6.09 -11.24
CA LYS A 569 4.09 -6.86 -11.24
C LYS A 569 4.64 -6.87 -9.83
N ALA A 570 5.14 -8.03 -9.40
CA ALA A 570 5.86 -8.14 -8.15
C ALA A 570 7.10 -7.23 -8.17
N VAL A 571 7.50 -6.72 -7.00
CA VAL A 571 8.73 -5.94 -6.86
C VAL A 571 9.93 -6.84 -7.17
N GLU A 572 10.85 -6.35 -7.98
CA GLU A 572 11.97 -7.15 -8.49
C GLU A 572 12.94 -7.51 -7.37
N ALA A 573 13.21 -8.81 -7.16
CA ALA A 573 14.19 -9.31 -6.20
C ALA A 573 15.29 -10.12 -6.92
N ILE A 574 16.55 -9.85 -6.61
CA ILE A 574 17.68 -10.49 -7.32
C ILE A 574 18.39 -11.54 -6.47
N PRO A 575 18.85 -12.65 -7.07
CA PRO A 575 19.71 -13.59 -6.39
C PRO A 575 21.11 -12.98 -6.15
N VAL A 576 21.56 -12.99 -4.90
CA VAL A 576 22.89 -12.53 -4.48
C VAL A 576 23.57 -13.58 -3.62
N THR A 577 24.89 -13.52 -3.46
CA THR A 577 25.64 -14.50 -2.68
C THR A 577 26.82 -13.89 -1.95
N ASP A 578 27.09 -14.42 -0.75
CA ASP A 578 28.33 -14.17 0.01
C ASP A 578 29.45 -15.15 -0.36
N GLY A 579 29.25 -15.95 -1.42
CA GLY A 579 30.12 -17.04 -1.85
C GLY A 579 29.82 -18.37 -1.18
N THR A 580 29.10 -18.40 -0.05
CA THR A 580 28.72 -19.64 0.65
C THR A 580 27.24 -19.93 0.48
N ASN A 581 26.39 -18.95 0.82
CA ASN A 581 24.94 -19.02 0.79
C ASN A 581 24.37 -18.15 -0.35
N THR A 582 23.16 -18.48 -0.76
CA THR A 582 22.39 -17.70 -1.75
C THR A 582 21.26 -16.99 -1.02
N TYR A 583 21.07 -15.71 -1.34
CA TYR A 583 20.02 -14.88 -0.79
C TYR A 583 19.24 -14.20 -1.90
N TRP A 584 17.99 -13.85 -1.64
CA TRP A 584 17.24 -12.90 -2.44
C TRP A 584 17.39 -11.51 -1.85
N LEU A 585 17.83 -10.56 -2.66
CA LEU A 585 17.89 -9.15 -2.33
C LEU A 585 16.63 -8.47 -2.86
N MET A 586 15.68 -8.20 -1.96
CA MET A 586 14.42 -7.52 -2.30
C MET A 586 14.43 -6.09 -1.76
N PRO A 587 14.08 -5.07 -2.55
CA PRO A 587 13.99 -3.71 -2.09
C PRO A 587 12.72 -3.48 -1.25
N LEU A 588 12.83 -2.64 -0.23
CA LEU A 588 11.77 -2.32 0.72
C LEU A 588 11.28 -0.90 0.47
N VAL A 589 10.18 -0.77 -0.28
CA VAL A 589 9.61 0.54 -0.67
C VAL A 589 8.32 0.79 0.11
N ALA A 590 8.28 1.88 0.87
CA ALA A 590 7.08 2.30 1.60
C ALA A 590 6.26 3.30 0.77
N ALA A 591 4.94 3.09 0.67
CA ALA A 591 4.01 4.03 0.04
C ALA A 591 3.21 4.80 1.09
N LEU A 592 3.52 6.09 1.24
CA LEU A 592 2.90 6.98 2.22
C LEU A 592 1.80 7.82 1.56
N ASN A 593 0.59 7.78 2.11
CA ASN A 593 -0.54 8.55 1.59
C ASN A 593 -0.35 10.05 1.86
N THR A 594 -0.40 10.87 0.82
CA THR A 594 -0.21 12.33 0.90
C THR A 594 -1.48 13.13 0.62
N SER A 595 -2.66 12.49 0.62
CA SER A 595 -3.96 13.13 0.34
C SER A 595 -4.35 14.20 1.36
N ASN A 596 -3.67 14.23 2.52
CA ASN A 596 -3.86 15.24 3.57
C ASN A 596 -2.72 16.26 3.69
N VAL A 597 -1.80 16.25 2.72
CA VAL A 597 -0.68 17.20 2.64
C VAL A 597 -1.04 18.33 1.68
N PRO A 598 -1.01 19.60 2.11
CA PRO A 598 -1.19 20.75 1.22
C PRO A 598 -0.24 20.73 0.02
N TRP A 599 -0.79 20.99 -1.17
CA TRP A 599 -0.06 21.07 -2.45
C TRP A 599 0.64 19.78 -2.90
N SER A 600 0.27 18.62 -2.35
CA SER A 600 0.89 17.34 -2.69
C SER A 600 0.40 16.69 -3.99
N SER A 601 -0.54 17.29 -4.73
CA SER A 601 -1.07 16.64 -5.94
C SER A 601 -1.47 17.58 -7.08
N ALA A 602 -1.12 17.19 -8.31
CA ALA A 602 -1.81 17.55 -9.56
C ALA A 602 -2.40 16.32 -10.29
N THR A 603 -2.22 15.11 -9.78
CA THR A 603 -2.52 13.84 -10.48
C THR A 603 -3.37 12.89 -9.63
N SER A 604 -3.99 11.88 -10.26
CA SER A 604 -4.94 10.94 -9.64
C SER A 604 -4.38 10.11 -8.46
N THR A 605 -3.06 10.00 -8.29
CA THR A 605 -2.41 9.25 -7.21
C THR A 605 -1.63 10.17 -6.26
N SER A 606 -2.03 10.17 -4.98
CA SER A 606 -1.44 10.98 -3.90
C SER A 606 -0.61 10.10 -2.95
N PHE A 607 0.51 9.57 -3.47
CA PHE A 607 1.45 8.77 -2.70
C PHE A 607 2.86 9.32 -2.81
N MET A 608 3.61 9.20 -1.72
CA MET A 608 5.04 9.38 -1.66
C MET A 608 5.69 7.99 -1.50
N LEU A 609 6.64 7.66 -2.36
CA LEU A 609 7.41 6.43 -2.24
C LEU A 609 8.75 6.72 -1.56
N GLN A 610 9.13 5.87 -0.61
CA GLN A 610 10.41 5.96 0.09
C GLN A 610 11.09 4.60 0.07
N LEU A 611 12.33 4.57 -0.45
CA LEU A 611 13.19 3.40 -0.35
C LEU A 611 13.75 3.34 1.07
N VAL A 612 13.27 2.38 1.84
CA VAL A 612 13.72 2.16 3.22
C VAL A 612 15.03 1.39 3.24
N GLY A 613 15.18 0.44 2.34
CA GLY A 613 16.39 -0.36 2.20
C GLY A 613 16.09 -1.66 1.50
N TYR A 614 16.69 -2.75 2.00
CA TYR A 614 16.62 -4.06 1.37
C TYR A 614 16.42 -5.16 2.42
N SER A 615 15.78 -6.24 2.03
CA SER A 615 15.78 -7.50 2.76
C SER A 615 16.66 -8.52 2.05
N LEU A 616 17.53 -9.17 2.81
CA LEU A 616 18.18 -10.40 2.42
C LEU A 616 17.36 -11.59 2.93
N ILE A 617 16.94 -12.45 2.01
CA ILE A 617 16.13 -13.63 2.33
C ILE A 617 16.91 -14.86 1.91
N ASP A 618 17.30 -15.71 2.87
CA ASP A 618 18.08 -16.91 2.57
C ASP A 618 17.28 -17.88 1.68
N ALA A 619 17.83 -18.25 0.52
CA ALA A 619 17.14 -19.10 -0.46
C ALA A 619 16.97 -20.55 0.02
N TYR A 620 17.77 -20.99 0.98
CA TYR A 620 17.72 -22.32 1.59
C TYR A 620 16.93 -22.33 2.90
N GLU A 621 17.15 -21.36 3.78
CA GLU A 621 16.56 -21.31 5.13
C GLU A 621 15.32 -20.43 5.25
N GLY A 622 15.16 -19.44 4.37
CA GLY A 622 14.04 -18.49 4.42
C GLY A 622 14.15 -17.47 5.57
N SER A 623 15.31 -17.39 6.23
CA SER A 623 15.61 -16.38 7.24
C SER A 623 15.72 -15.00 6.59
N VAL A 624 15.33 -13.95 7.31
CA VAL A 624 15.26 -12.58 6.78
C VAL A 624 16.14 -11.65 7.59
N GLN A 625 17.01 -10.91 6.91
CA GLN A 625 17.77 -9.79 7.47
C GLN A 625 17.38 -8.49 6.78
N ILE A 626 17.07 -7.45 7.55
CA ILE A 626 16.71 -6.14 7.02
C ILE A 626 17.89 -5.18 7.11
N ILE A 627 18.21 -4.56 5.98
CA ILE A 627 19.26 -3.55 5.83
C ILE A 627 18.58 -2.23 5.48
N VAL A 628 18.62 -1.26 6.37
CA VAL A 628 18.05 0.07 6.17
C VAL A 628 19.11 0.99 5.56
N THR A 629 18.86 1.49 4.36
CA THR A 629 19.74 2.46 3.67
C THR A 629 19.11 3.85 3.57
N GLY A 630 17.80 3.98 3.76
CA GLY A 630 17.09 5.25 3.72
C GLY A 630 17.33 6.12 4.96
N ASP A 631 17.36 7.45 4.74
CA ASP A 631 17.55 8.47 5.77
C ASP A 631 16.29 9.34 6.02
N ASP A 632 15.17 9.03 5.37
CA ASP A 632 13.92 9.74 5.57
C ASP A 632 13.25 9.39 6.92
N TYR A 633 12.20 10.15 7.27
CA TYR A 633 11.52 9.99 8.56
C TYR A 633 10.88 8.60 8.76
N PHE A 634 10.42 7.95 7.69
CA PHE A 634 9.83 6.63 7.79
C PHE A 634 10.91 5.57 7.95
N SER A 635 12.00 5.67 7.19
CA SER A 635 13.17 4.78 7.31
C SER A 635 13.78 4.84 8.71
N MET A 636 13.93 6.03 9.28
CA MET A 636 14.44 6.21 10.64
C MET A 636 13.49 5.67 11.71
N MET A 637 12.18 5.86 11.53
CA MET A 637 11.16 5.28 12.41
C MET A 637 11.18 3.76 12.33
N PHE A 638 11.23 3.19 11.12
CA PHE A 638 11.27 1.75 10.90
C PHE A 638 12.51 1.12 11.53
N LEU A 639 13.69 1.71 11.31
CA LEU A 639 14.94 1.26 11.93
C LEU A 639 14.85 1.27 13.47
N GLU A 640 14.39 2.38 14.06
CA GLU A 640 14.26 2.47 15.52
C GLU A 640 13.31 1.41 16.07
N GLN A 641 12.22 1.14 15.34
CA GLN A 641 11.23 0.16 15.74
C GLN A 641 11.71 -1.28 15.55
N TYR A 642 12.54 -1.57 14.53
CA TYR A 642 12.93 -2.94 14.16
C TYR A 642 14.37 -3.34 14.52
N LYS A 643 15.21 -2.43 15.02
CA LYS A 643 16.62 -2.72 15.37
C LYS A 643 16.79 -3.87 16.36
N ASP A 644 15.87 -4.01 17.33
CA ASP A 644 15.96 -5.05 18.37
C ASP A 644 15.74 -6.47 17.83
N ILE A 645 15.18 -6.60 16.61
CA ILE A 645 14.96 -7.88 15.94
C ILE A 645 15.81 -8.04 14.67
N GLY A 646 16.90 -7.28 14.56
CA GLY A 646 17.94 -7.51 13.56
C GLY A 646 17.94 -6.55 12.36
N ALA A 647 17.08 -5.52 12.33
CA ALA A 647 17.24 -4.46 11.33
C ALA A 647 18.52 -3.66 11.60
N THR A 648 19.36 -3.50 10.57
CA THR A 648 20.68 -2.86 10.68
C THR A 648 20.91 -1.84 9.58
N ARG A 649 21.88 -0.94 9.76
CA ARG A 649 22.44 -0.10 8.69
C ARG A 649 23.73 -0.66 8.10
N GLU A 650 24.26 -1.72 8.69
CA GLU A 650 25.49 -2.34 8.25
C GLU A 650 25.23 -3.13 6.96
N VAL A 651 25.86 -2.69 5.87
CA VAL A 651 25.85 -3.39 4.59
C VAL A 651 27.09 -4.28 4.51
N PRO A 652 26.94 -5.60 4.35
CA PRO A 652 28.09 -6.49 4.16
C PRO A 652 28.90 -6.09 2.92
N GLY A 653 30.23 -6.13 3.01
CA GLY A 653 31.10 -5.69 1.90
C GLY A 653 30.87 -6.44 0.59
N TRP A 654 30.57 -7.75 0.65
CA TRP A 654 30.26 -8.56 -0.52
C TRP A 654 28.96 -8.13 -1.24
N LEU A 655 28.05 -7.49 -0.51
CA LEU A 655 26.75 -7.08 -1.04
C LEU A 655 26.82 -5.73 -1.76
N ALA A 656 27.82 -4.90 -1.45
CA ALA A 656 27.96 -3.55 -1.99
C ALA A 656 27.92 -3.51 -3.53
N ASP A 657 28.53 -4.52 -4.16
CA ASP A 657 28.60 -4.65 -5.63
C ASP A 657 27.32 -5.26 -6.25
N GLN A 658 26.38 -5.76 -5.44
CA GLN A 658 25.10 -6.28 -5.94
C GLN A 658 23.96 -5.29 -5.79
N ILE A 659 24.01 -4.43 -4.77
CA ILE A 659 22.95 -3.44 -4.52
C ILE A 659 22.70 -2.61 -5.77
N ARG A 660 21.42 -2.48 -6.13
CA ARG A 660 20.95 -1.65 -7.22
C ARG A 660 19.76 -0.82 -6.77
N TYR A 661 19.63 0.37 -7.33
CA TYR A 661 18.46 1.20 -7.09
C TYR A 661 17.23 0.52 -7.69
N PRO A 662 16.09 0.43 -6.98
CA PRO A 662 14.93 -0.29 -7.48
C PRO A 662 14.41 0.33 -8.77
N GLU A 663 14.13 -0.52 -9.75
CA GLU A 663 13.62 -0.10 -11.06
C GLU A 663 12.32 0.69 -10.91
N GLU A 664 11.41 0.21 -10.06
CA GLU A 664 10.10 0.79 -9.82
C GLU A 664 10.22 2.20 -9.25
N MET A 665 11.21 2.44 -8.37
CA MET A 665 11.51 3.75 -7.84
C MET A 665 12.07 4.68 -8.92
N PHE A 666 12.92 4.17 -9.81
CA PHE A 666 13.48 4.95 -10.90
C PHE A 666 12.40 5.40 -11.88
N ILE A 667 11.56 4.47 -12.33
CA ILE A 667 10.41 4.73 -13.20
C ILE A 667 9.46 5.73 -12.55
N TRP A 668 9.14 5.54 -11.27
CA TRP A 668 8.28 6.45 -10.53
C TRP A 668 8.84 7.87 -10.49
N GLN A 669 10.11 8.05 -10.13
CA GLN A 669 10.71 9.38 -10.07
C GLN A 669 10.78 10.06 -11.44
N ILE A 670 11.07 9.32 -12.50
CA ILE A 670 10.98 9.84 -13.88
C ILE A 670 9.57 10.30 -14.21
N SER A 671 8.54 9.52 -13.84
CA SER A 671 7.14 9.89 -14.09
C SER A 671 6.76 11.24 -13.46
N LYS A 672 7.37 11.57 -12.31
CA LYS A 672 7.16 12.84 -11.59
C LYS A 672 8.04 13.95 -12.16
N PHE A 673 9.30 13.64 -12.45
CA PHE A 673 10.25 14.56 -13.10
C PHE A 673 9.69 15.09 -14.44
N ASN A 674 9.01 14.25 -15.21
CA ASN A 674 8.40 14.61 -16.50
C ASN A 674 7.51 15.87 -16.45
N THR A 675 6.91 16.17 -15.30
CA THR A 675 6.08 17.36 -15.11
C THR A 675 6.77 18.40 -14.24
N TYR A 676 7.36 17.96 -13.12
CA TYR A 676 7.85 18.90 -12.09
C TYR A 676 9.25 19.45 -12.33
N HIS A 677 10.01 18.98 -13.34
CA HIS A 677 11.24 19.66 -13.72
C HIS A 677 11.01 21.12 -14.20
N VAL A 678 9.78 21.45 -14.62
CA VAL A 678 9.38 22.81 -14.98
C VAL A 678 9.13 23.62 -13.70
N THR A 679 10.07 24.48 -13.35
CA THR A 679 10.01 25.31 -12.13
C THR A 679 9.38 26.68 -12.34
N ASP A 680 9.33 27.19 -13.57
CA ASP A 680 8.64 28.45 -13.89
C ASP A 680 7.11 28.24 -13.87
N PRO A 681 6.38 28.92 -12.97
CA PRO A 681 4.92 28.77 -12.89
C PRO A 681 4.21 29.16 -14.18
N LYS A 682 4.76 30.09 -14.96
CA LYS A 682 4.17 30.46 -16.25
C LYS A 682 4.26 29.30 -17.24
N ALA A 683 5.44 28.74 -17.46
CA ALA A 683 5.63 27.56 -18.31
C ALA A 683 4.78 26.36 -17.86
N TYR A 684 4.68 26.14 -16.55
CA TYR A 684 3.83 25.09 -15.98
C TYR A 684 2.34 25.28 -16.31
N ILE A 685 1.81 26.51 -16.17
CA ILE A 685 0.41 26.84 -16.51
C ILE A 685 0.15 26.65 -18.01
N GLU A 686 1.12 26.99 -18.86
CA GLU A 686 1.05 26.81 -20.31
C GLU A 686 1.25 25.34 -20.74
N THR A 687 1.53 24.43 -19.78
CA THR A 687 1.86 23.01 -20.01
C THR A 687 3.01 22.82 -21.01
N LYS A 688 3.95 23.76 -20.99
CA LYS A 688 5.07 23.81 -21.90
C LYS A 688 6.24 23.00 -21.36
N ASP A 689 7.02 22.40 -22.27
CA ASP A 689 8.28 21.72 -21.97
C ASP A 689 8.13 20.46 -21.08
N PHE A 690 6.91 19.94 -20.88
CA PHE A 690 6.71 18.65 -20.21
C PHE A 690 7.32 17.49 -21.01
N TYR A 691 7.88 16.53 -20.29
CA TYR A 691 8.52 15.34 -20.88
C TYR A 691 7.60 14.12 -20.84
N ALA A 692 7.98 13.12 -21.60
CA ALA A 692 7.44 11.78 -21.59
C ALA A 692 8.59 10.78 -21.81
N VAL A 693 8.39 9.53 -21.39
CA VAL A 693 9.36 8.48 -21.72
C VAL A 693 9.33 8.22 -23.23
N ALA A 694 10.50 8.00 -23.83
CA ALA A 694 10.64 7.90 -25.28
C ALA A 694 10.41 6.50 -25.86
N ASP A 695 10.05 5.52 -25.03
CA ASP A 695 9.70 4.18 -25.44
C ASP A 695 8.18 4.09 -25.73
N ASP A 696 7.86 3.60 -26.93
CA ASP A 696 6.48 3.33 -27.36
C ASP A 696 6.11 1.85 -27.16
N SER A 697 7.02 1.05 -26.59
CA SER A 697 6.73 -0.31 -26.12
C SER A 697 5.71 -0.27 -24.98
N LYS A 698 5.05 -1.41 -24.73
CA LYS A 698 4.09 -1.55 -23.63
C LYS A 698 4.76 -1.71 -22.26
N GLU A 699 6.09 -1.76 -22.21
CA GLU A 699 6.86 -2.14 -21.03
C GLU A 699 7.99 -1.15 -20.81
N LEU A 700 7.81 -0.25 -19.85
CA LEU A 700 8.84 0.68 -19.41
C LEU A 700 9.93 -0.08 -18.64
N ALA A 701 11.05 -0.38 -19.29
CA ALA A 701 12.20 -1.04 -18.67
C ALA A 701 13.49 -0.22 -18.87
N PRO A 702 14.08 0.35 -17.80
CA PRO A 702 15.37 1.02 -17.86
C PRO A 702 16.51 0.10 -18.35
N HIS A 703 17.46 0.68 -19.08
CA HIS A 703 18.61 -0.10 -19.54
C HIS A 703 19.76 -0.02 -18.53
N TYR A 704 20.07 -1.15 -17.87
CA TYR A 704 21.22 -1.25 -16.96
C TYR A 704 22.49 -1.69 -17.68
N SER A 705 23.60 -1.00 -17.43
CA SER A 705 24.92 -1.31 -17.98
C SER A 705 26.05 -0.62 -17.20
N PHE A 706 27.28 -1.12 -17.33
CA PHE A 706 28.45 -0.32 -16.96
C PHE A 706 28.67 0.79 -17.98
N ALA A 707 28.66 2.04 -17.51
CA ALA A 707 28.89 3.18 -18.37
C ALA A 707 29.73 4.24 -17.64
N LYS A 708 30.35 5.12 -18.43
CA LYS A 708 31.06 6.30 -17.93
C LYS A 708 30.47 7.58 -18.55
N PRO A 709 29.25 7.99 -18.15
CA PRO A 709 28.67 9.24 -18.63
C PRO A 709 29.54 10.47 -18.29
N PRO A 710 29.35 11.61 -18.96
CA PRO A 710 30.12 12.82 -18.68
C PRO A 710 30.09 13.22 -17.20
N GLY A 711 31.28 13.41 -16.61
CA GLY A 711 31.43 13.75 -15.20
C GLY A 711 31.65 12.54 -14.26
N PHE A 712 31.71 11.33 -14.80
CA PHE A 712 32.12 10.13 -14.05
C PHE A 712 33.64 9.94 -14.13
N GLU A 713 34.27 9.60 -13.01
CA GLU A 713 35.73 9.37 -12.94
C GLU A 713 36.11 7.97 -13.44
N SER A 714 35.29 6.97 -13.14
CA SER A 714 35.40 5.57 -13.56
C SER A 714 34.08 5.06 -14.15
N PRO A 715 34.08 3.93 -14.88
CA PRO A 715 32.84 3.23 -15.21
C PRO A 715 32.08 2.84 -13.94
N GLU A 716 30.78 3.03 -13.95
CA GLU A 716 29.87 2.65 -12.86
C GLU A 716 28.67 1.91 -13.43
N PHE A 717 28.02 1.09 -12.60
CA PHE A 717 26.78 0.42 -13.01
C PHE A 717 25.61 1.40 -12.92
N VAL A 718 25.03 1.75 -14.06
CA VAL A 718 23.97 2.77 -14.14
C VAL A 718 22.73 2.22 -14.85
N GLY A 719 21.55 2.64 -14.36
CA GLY A 719 20.30 2.51 -15.09
C GLY A 719 20.09 3.74 -15.97
N LEU A 720 19.72 3.55 -17.24
CA LEU A 720 19.53 4.64 -18.22
C LEU A 720 18.11 4.62 -18.78
N GLN A 721 17.49 5.80 -18.83
CA GLN A 721 16.19 6.02 -19.44
C GLN A 721 16.19 7.23 -20.37
N THR A 722 15.70 7.08 -21.60
CA THR A 722 15.60 8.19 -22.57
C THR A 722 14.25 8.92 -22.46
N LEU A 723 14.27 10.26 -22.59
CA LEU A 723 13.08 11.12 -22.49
C LEU A 723 12.87 11.93 -23.78
N LYS A 724 11.59 12.17 -24.12
CA LYS A 724 11.13 13.01 -25.24
C LYS A 724 10.21 14.12 -24.73
N LEU A 725 9.96 15.15 -25.56
CA LEU A 725 8.89 16.11 -25.28
C LEU A 725 7.54 15.39 -25.35
N LYS A 726 6.60 15.76 -24.47
CA LYS A 726 5.24 15.22 -24.43
C LYS A 726 4.36 15.65 -25.63
N GLU A 727 4.91 16.44 -26.56
CA GLU A 727 4.18 16.95 -27.72
C GLU A 727 3.91 15.83 -28.76
N PRO A 728 2.69 15.73 -29.34
CA PRO A 728 2.26 14.60 -30.18
C PRO A 728 3.08 14.31 -31.44
N GLN A 729 3.95 15.22 -31.88
CA GLN A 729 4.75 15.12 -33.10
C GLN A 729 6.26 15.06 -32.83
N SER A 730 6.68 15.08 -31.56
CA SER A 730 8.11 15.10 -31.21
C SER A 730 8.68 13.68 -31.11
N ASN A 731 9.43 13.29 -32.13
CA ASN A 731 10.20 12.03 -32.15
C ASN A 731 11.68 12.24 -31.74
N SER A 732 12.07 13.47 -31.37
CA SER A 732 13.42 13.80 -30.91
C SER A 732 13.52 13.65 -29.40
N LEU A 733 14.62 13.06 -28.95
CA LEU A 733 14.92 12.99 -27.52
C LEU A 733 15.31 14.37 -26.99
N VAL A 734 14.86 14.68 -25.78
CA VAL A 734 15.29 15.87 -25.01
C VAL A 734 16.52 15.58 -24.15
N GLY A 735 16.85 14.30 -23.97
CA GLY A 735 17.93 13.86 -23.10
C GLY A 735 17.73 12.44 -22.61
N TYR A 736 18.58 12.05 -21.66
CA TYR A 736 18.45 10.79 -20.94
C TYR A 736 18.76 11.00 -19.46
N MET A 737 18.05 10.25 -18.63
CA MET A 737 18.26 10.17 -17.19
C MET A 737 19.15 8.96 -16.89
N THR A 738 20.12 9.12 -16.00
CA THR A 738 20.89 8.02 -15.43
C THR A 738 20.66 7.93 -13.93
N VAL A 739 20.57 6.73 -13.38
CA VAL A 739 20.64 6.46 -11.94
C VAL A 739 21.87 5.62 -11.62
N GLN A 740 22.64 6.03 -10.61
CA GLN A 740 23.79 5.28 -10.11
C GLN A 740 23.33 4.19 -9.12
N ASN A 741 23.90 2.99 -9.24
CA ASN A 741 23.49 1.83 -8.45
C ASN A 741 24.49 1.44 -7.36
N ASP A 742 25.76 1.85 -7.50
CA ASP A 742 26.79 1.51 -6.53
C ASP A 742 26.48 2.16 -5.17
N LEU A 743 26.73 1.44 -4.07
CA LEU A 743 26.23 1.78 -2.74
C LEU A 743 26.51 3.23 -2.30
N GLU A 744 27.71 3.76 -2.55
CA GLU A 744 28.09 5.15 -2.21
C GLU A 744 27.27 6.21 -2.95
N ASN A 745 26.84 5.87 -4.17
CA ASN A 745 26.11 6.75 -5.08
C ASN A 745 24.67 6.28 -5.33
N LEU A 746 24.16 5.34 -4.52
CA LEU A 746 22.89 4.68 -4.73
C LEU A 746 21.74 5.69 -4.90
N GLY A 747 21.05 5.61 -6.04
CA GLY A 747 19.90 6.46 -6.33
C GLY A 747 20.27 7.89 -6.75
N LYS A 748 21.56 8.25 -6.87
CA LYS A 748 21.96 9.54 -7.44
C LYS A 748 21.58 9.59 -8.91
N MET A 749 20.76 10.58 -9.25
CA MET A 749 20.23 10.75 -10.61
C MET A 749 20.85 11.95 -11.29
N THR A 750 21.21 11.78 -12.56
CA THR A 750 21.63 12.88 -13.44
C THR A 750 20.81 12.86 -14.72
N PHE A 751 20.17 13.99 -15.04
CA PHE A 751 19.53 14.21 -16.34
C PHE A 751 20.48 14.94 -17.27
N TYR A 752 20.88 14.27 -18.35
CA TYR A 752 21.69 14.83 -19.43
C TYR A 752 20.75 15.45 -20.47
N SER A 753 20.51 16.76 -20.33
CA SER A 753 19.62 17.52 -21.20
C SER A 753 20.34 17.92 -22.49
N ILE A 754 19.70 17.70 -23.63
CA ILE A 754 20.20 18.10 -24.95
C ILE A 754 19.67 19.51 -25.25
N PRO A 755 20.55 20.51 -25.49
CA PRO A 755 20.11 21.84 -25.84
C PRO A 755 19.23 21.87 -27.10
N THR A 756 18.15 22.65 -27.09
CA THR A 756 17.21 22.74 -28.22
C THR A 756 17.88 23.23 -29.51
N ASN A 757 18.96 24.00 -29.40
CA ASN A 757 19.77 24.52 -30.51
C ASN A 757 20.95 23.60 -30.89
N SER A 758 21.05 22.40 -30.31
CA SER A 758 22.11 21.44 -30.65
C SER A 758 22.07 21.10 -32.14
N PRO A 759 23.22 21.10 -32.85
CA PRO A 759 23.28 20.64 -34.23
C PRO A 759 23.06 19.11 -34.33
N VAL A 760 23.23 18.38 -33.23
CA VAL A 760 23.03 16.93 -33.14
C VAL A 760 21.73 16.65 -32.38
N LYS A 761 20.81 15.93 -33.02
CA LYS A 761 19.57 15.45 -32.40
C LYS A 761 19.68 13.96 -32.12
N PHE A 762 19.30 13.56 -30.91
CA PHE A 762 19.18 12.14 -30.58
C PHE A 762 17.82 11.61 -31.04
N ILE A 763 17.85 10.42 -31.60
CA ILE A 763 16.69 9.65 -32.02
C ILE A 763 16.48 8.51 -31.02
N ASN A 764 15.22 8.11 -30.81
CA ASN A 764 14.93 6.97 -29.96
C ASN A 764 15.45 5.64 -30.59
N PRO A 765 15.64 4.58 -29.81
CA PRO A 765 16.16 3.30 -30.31
C PRO A 765 15.33 2.68 -31.44
N SER A 766 14.00 2.78 -31.38
CA SER A 766 13.09 2.27 -32.41
C SER A 766 13.33 2.97 -33.75
N ASN A 767 13.38 4.30 -33.76
CA ASN A 767 13.69 5.09 -34.96
C ASN A 767 15.11 4.82 -35.45
N ALA A 768 16.08 4.59 -34.54
CA ALA A 768 17.44 4.22 -34.93
C ALA A 768 17.47 2.89 -35.68
N LYS A 769 16.74 1.87 -35.18
CA LYS A 769 16.58 0.58 -35.85
C LYS A 769 15.93 0.73 -37.22
N ASP A 770 14.83 1.47 -37.31
CA ASP A 770 14.13 1.72 -38.58
C ASP A 770 15.05 2.45 -39.58
N THR A 771 15.83 3.42 -39.11
CA THR A 771 16.81 4.14 -39.94
C THR A 771 17.92 3.21 -40.44
N LEU A 772 18.48 2.37 -39.56
CA LEU A 772 19.57 1.42 -39.90
C LEU A 772 19.11 0.26 -40.78
N THR A 773 17.83 -0.10 -40.74
CA THR A 773 17.25 -1.17 -41.57
C THR A 773 16.71 -0.66 -42.90
N ALA A 774 16.41 0.64 -43.00
CA ALA A 774 16.02 1.29 -44.24
C ALA A 774 17.22 1.69 -45.12
N SER A 775 18.42 1.78 -44.54
CA SER A 775 19.71 1.95 -45.23
C SER A 775 20.31 0.62 -45.65
#